data_AF-A0A1J5IT74-F1
#
_entry.id   AF-A0A1J5IT74-F1
#
_cell.length_a   1.000
_cell.length_b   1.000
_cell.length_c   1.000
_cell.angle_alpha   90.00
_cell.angle_beta   90.00
_cell.angle_gamma   90.00
#
_symmetry.space_group_name_H-M   'P 1'
#
loop_
_entity.id
_entity.type
_entity.pdbx_description
1 polymer ?
#
loop_
_entity_poly.entity_id
_entity_poly.type
_entity_poly.pdbx_seq_one_letter_code
_entity_poly.pdbx_strand_id
1 'polypeptide(L)'
;MMNSTDLHPFCNPGRTKLSLVSRGVALPEGLPEASRWVGKANATESVVDIRLSSGHLCTIPVGQPYTERSTYALHSDEGGFYLDCAGETERVELVETPRFYRNQTRSGARMGNISSLHDRLLMLYPTMGCGFFALPGAACQYCQFDSMLNDDVPPMRDPLELVEVVRAALAEREIDTVYLYNGFSPEPDVGLSRLLPLVALLRRHLPHQQIALETVAPKNLTVIDDLYAAGLDIFVCNVEVTDEARFTEVCSGKANHGGQARIWEVLHHAQKIFRQGAVVSHLIIGLEPLASTIDGMKKLIDAGIVPLLIPFRPLPGTPLKDQPLPSLDDVEFALLKQSELVIHSGLPTHRLRDMGRVLTPMESRVLDGIQPSVKQRFAVSSIGRKIEGWMDGLRRHILLSSGQEQPTAQQTRKQVTVSLLFGQSLPFIGLAMIAAATTVLLQTDAPEGLSEAGWHALIVFGLSLVLWVSQLLPLAVTSLLGMALLPLVGAMSAANVYSLFGNKAVFFILGAFILAAGIMKSGLSEHLALAVFKRFGKTSRRLLLSMLLLPAVMACFMPEHAVAAVLLPIIWSIVYGLGLKPGNRYAAAIFLAMAWGAVIGGVMTLLGGARGPLAMAIVEEMTGQSFTFVDWTLAAAPIVLGVLLTAAILLLRFAPHEDIDMQGAMHRIHERQLELGLMDVRGKSMAVLMFFTVVAWIFMSETFGLASIALLAVVTMFSLRIVGWKEIQSHIDWGIVLMYGGAIAIAKSLEKTGAAEWVATAFWPEAMTGIAVLALVALFTMLLTEGISNSAAVAIMLPVAIPLGALAGFDPITVALSVGIVSGFAFMLPMGTPANAMVFGTGYIQLSSMIALGSQLAFVAFVLFVLSTMFWWPLIGLVV
;
A
#
# COMPACT_ATOMS: atom_id res chain seq x y z
N MET A 1 -16.52 49.38 -2.17
CA MET A 1 -17.84 48.91 -1.70
C MET A 1 -17.59 47.63 -0.91
N MET A 2 -17.51 47.74 0.41
CA MET A 2 -17.28 46.64 1.34
C MET A 2 -18.60 45.95 1.66
N ASN A 3 -18.83 44.75 1.14
CA ASN A 3 -19.79 43.82 1.73
C ASN A 3 -19.01 42.99 2.76
N SER A 4 -18.80 43.50 3.97
CA SER A 4 -18.24 42.68 5.06
C SER A 4 -19.36 41.86 5.69
N THR A 5 -19.69 40.73 5.04
CA THR A 5 -20.54 39.67 5.60
C THR A 5 -19.76 38.70 6.49
N ASP A 6 -18.49 38.96 6.74
CA ASP A 6 -17.68 38.15 7.65
C ASP A 6 -17.80 38.74 9.05
N LEU A 7 -18.41 37.97 9.95
CA LEU A 7 -18.44 38.21 11.38
C LEU A 7 -17.05 38.67 11.85
N HIS A 8 -16.98 39.79 12.58
CA HIS A 8 -15.73 40.44 13.03
C HIS A 8 -14.61 39.42 13.35
N PRO A 9 -13.50 39.38 12.57
CA PRO A 9 -12.77 38.13 12.29
C PRO A 9 -12.03 37.49 13.47
N PHE A 10 -11.83 38.18 14.59
CA PHE A 10 -11.13 37.62 15.76
C PHE A 10 -11.82 37.89 17.10
N CYS A 11 -13.03 38.44 17.09
CA CYS A 11 -13.74 38.85 18.32
C CYS A 11 -14.37 37.67 19.09
N ASN A 12 -14.69 36.57 18.41
CA ASN A 12 -15.23 35.35 19.02
C ASN A 12 -14.52 34.12 18.43
N PRO A 13 -13.80 33.34 19.25
CA PRO A 13 -13.02 32.20 18.75
C PRO A 13 -13.89 31.09 18.12
N GLY A 14 -15.15 30.96 18.53
CA GLY A 14 -16.12 30.06 17.89
C GLY A 14 -16.49 30.51 16.48
N ARG A 15 -16.64 31.82 16.24
CA ARG A 15 -16.90 32.38 14.91
C ARG A 15 -15.67 32.31 14.00
N THR A 16 -14.48 32.56 14.54
CA THR A 16 -13.22 32.35 13.82
C THR A 16 -13.06 30.88 13.41
N LYS A 17 -13.28 29.94 14.34
CA LYS A 17 -13.30 28.49 14.02
C LYS A 17 -14.35 28.16 12.96
N LEU A 18 -15.57 28.67 13.09
CA LEU A 18 -16.65 28.45 12.11
C LEU A 18 -16.23 28.88 10.71
N SER A 19 -15.68 30.09 10.57
CA SER A 19 -15.25 30.62 9.29
C SER A 19 -14.13 29.80 8.68
N LEU A 20 -13.07 29.51 9.45
CA LEU A 20 -11.92 28.74 8.99
C LEU A 20 -12.32 27.32 8.57
N VAL A 21 -13.15 26.64 9.36
CA VAL A 21 -13.62 25.30 9.02
C VAL A 21 -14.56 25.34 7.81
N SER A 22 -15.38 26.37 7.63
CA SER A 22 -16.35 26.42 6.52
C SER A 22 -15.73 26.86 5.19
N ARG A 23 -14.83 27.85 5.22
CA ARG A 23 -14.26 28.52 4.04
C ARG A 23 -12.81 28.15 3.77
N GLY A 24 -12.13 27.52 4.73
CA GLY A 24 -10.70 27.24 4.66
C GLY A 24 -9.84 28.50 4.75
N VAL A 25 -8.57 28.35 4.40
CA VAL A 25 -7.60 29.46 4.41
C VAL A 25 -6.80 29.48 3.11
N ALA A 26 -6.55 30.68 2.58
CA ALA A 26 -5.69 30.89 1.44
C ALA A 26 -4.21 30.80 1.86
N LEU A 27 -3.37 30.22 1.00
CA LEU A 27 -1.92 30.09 1.20
C LEU A 27 -1.17 30.90 0.12
N PRO A 28 -1.23 32.25 0.13
CA PRO A 28 -0.72 33.07 -0.98
C PRO A 28 0.78 32.91 -1.21
N GLU A 29 1.55 32.71 -0.15
CA GLU A 29 3.01 32.52 -0.18
C GLU A 29 3.42 31.04 -0.08
N GLY A 30 2.44 30.13 0.02
CA GLY A 30 2.66 28.74 0.41
C GLY A 30 3.03 28.59 1.88
N LEU A 31 3.48 27.38 2.27
CA LEU A 31 3.98 27.10 3.60
C LEU A 31 5.42 26.58 3.55
N PRO A 32 6.34 27.12 4.38
CA PRO A 32 7.67 26.56 4.52
C PRO A 32 7.58 25.13 5.05
N GLU A 33 8.32 24.19 4.44
CA GLU A 33 8.21 22.76 4.76
C GLU A 33 6.75 22.25 4.71
N ALA A 34 5.96 22.62 3.70
CA ALA A 34 4.52 22.30 3.63
C ALA A 34 4.18 20.84 3.98
N SER A 35 5.02 19.87 3.61
CA SER A 35 4.84 18.43 3.94
C SER A 35 4.89 18.09 5.44
N ARG A 36 5.34 19.02 6.28
CA ARG A 36 5.31 18.97 7.74
C ARG A 36 3.96 19.38 8.31
N TRP A 37 3.28 20.33 7.67
CA TRP A 37 2.08 21.00 8.21
C TRP A 37 0.79 20.56 7.53
N VAL A 38 0.86 20.16 6.26
CA VAL A 38 -0.30 19.78 5.45
C VAL A 38 -0.56 18.28 5.59
N GLY A 39 -1.70 17.93 6.17
CA GLY A 39 -2.22 16.58 6.23
C GLY A 39 -3.06 16.28 5.00
N LYS A 40 -2.81 15.14 4.34
CA LYS A 40 -3.55 14.71 3.17
C LYS A 40 -3.87 13.23 3.24
N ALA A 41 -5.14 12.90 3.04
CA ALA A 41 -5.61 11.53 2.87
C ALA A 41 -6.29 11.40 1.50
N ASN A 42 -6.19 10.22 0.88
CA ASN A 42 -6.66 9.99 -0.50
C ASN A 42 -8.17 10.26 -0.71
N ALA A 43 -8.95 10.22 0.36
CA ALA A 43 -10.41 10.35 0.36
C ALA A 43 -10.91 11.71 0.89
N THR A 44 -10.01 12.65 1.24
CA THR A 44 -10.40 13.94 1.82
C THR A 44 -9.56 15.09 1.29
N GLU A 45 -10.11 16.29 1.41
CA GLU A 45 -9.40 17.54 1.22
C GLU A 45 -8.08 17.58 2.02
N SER A 46 -7.08 18.30 1.48
CA SER A 46 -5.87 18.62 2.23
C SER A 46 -6.23 19.58 3.35
N VAL A 47 -5.66 19.36 4.53
CA VAL A 47 -5.96 20.14 5.72
C VAL A 47 -4.69 20.60 6.42
N VAL A 48 -4.83 21.68 7.16
CA VAL A 48 -3.80 22.22 8.06
C VAL A 48 -4.42 22.36 9.44
N ASP A 49 -3.72 21.87 10.46
CA ASP A 49 -4.16 22.00 11.85
C ASP A 49 -3.55 23.26 12.46
N ILE A 50 -4.41 24.18 12.90
CA ILE A 50 -4.02 25.44 13.54
C ILE A 50 -4.63 25.52 14.93
N ARG A 51 -3.84 25.94 15.91
CA ARG A 51 -4.33 26.31 17.24
C ARG A 51 -4.42 27.84 17.33
N LEU A 52 -5.64 28.34 17.55
CA LEU A 52 -5.91 29.77 17.76
C LEU A 52 -5.30 30.25 19.08
N SER A 53 -5.12 31.57 19.25
CA SER A 53 -4.59 32.13 20.51
C SER A 53 -5.45 31.80 21.74
N SER A 54 -6.74 31.59 21.50
CA SER A 54 -7.72 31.11 22.49
C SER A 54 -7.55 29.64 22.91
N GLY A 55 -6.64 28.90 22.28
CA GLY A 55 -6.34 27.48 22.54
C GLY A 55 -7.18 26.48 21.73
N HIS A 56 -8.21 26.94 21.01
CA HIS A 56 -9.05 26.10 20.17
C HIS A 56 -8.26 25.53 18.98
N LEU A 57 -8.37 24.22 18.75
CA LEU A 57 -7.82 23.57 17.57
C LEU A 57 -8.81 23.64 16.40
N CYS A 58 -8.30 23.97 15.23
CA CYS A 58 -9.05 24.06 13.98
C CYS A 58 -8.35 23.20 12.93
N THR A 59 -9.05 22.21 12.38
CA THR A 59 -8.58 21.50 11.19
C THR A 59 -9.16 22.17 9.94
N ILE A 60 -8.32 22.86 9.18
CA ILE A 60 -8.71 23.86 8.19
C ILE A 60 -8.42 23.33 6.78
N PRO A 61 -9.42 23.29 5.88
CA PRO A 61 -9.20 22.92 4.48
C PRO A 61 -8.27 23.92 3.76
N VAL A 62 -7.38 23.40 2.92
CA VAL A 62 -6.46 24.18 2.08
C VAL A 62 -6.33 23.57 0.68
N GLY A 63 -5.86 24.38 -0.27
CA GLY A 63 -5.50 23.91 -1.62
C GLY A 63 -6.70 23.52 -2.49
N GLN A 64 -7.89 24.04 -2.18
CA GLN A 64 -9.08 23.94 -3.03
C GLN A 64 -9.46 25.31 -3.62
N PRO A 65 -10.15 25.36 -4.78
CA PRO A 65 -10.54 26.63 -5.41
C PRO A 65 -11.41 27.55 -4.55
N TYR A 66 -12.17 27.01 -3.59
CA TYR A 66 -12.94 27.84 -2.66
C TYR A 66 -12.07 28.36 -1.50
N THR A 67 -11.04 27.60 -1.08
CA THR A 67 -10.11 28.02 -0.02
C THR A 67 -9.16 29.13 -0.48
N GLU A 68 -8.78 29.14 -1.75
CA GLU A 68 -8.00 30.23 -2.36
C GLU A 68 -8.80 31.54 -2.47
N ARG A 69 -10.13 31.45 -2.46
CA ARG A 69 -11.06 32.59 -2.42
C ARG A 69 -11.49 32.93 -0.99
N SER A 70 -10.92 32.27 0.02
CA SER A 70 -11.19 32.60 1.42
C SER A 70 -10.70 34.01 1.73
N THR A 71 -11.43 34.71 2.60
CA THR A 71 -11.01 36.00 3.16
C THR A 71 -9.91 35.87 4.18
N TYR A 72 -9.68 34.66 4.70
CA TYR A 72 -8.57 34.33 5.57
C TYR A 72 -7.36 33.92 4.74
N ALA A 73 -6.20 34.52 5.04
CA ALA A 73 -4.91 34.14 4.50
C ALA A 73 -3.95 33.75 5.63
N LEU A 74 -3.16 32.70 5.42
CA LEU A 74 -2.12 32.29 6.37
C LEU A 74 -0.77 32.78 5.86
N HIS A 75 -0.10 33.58 6.68
CA HIS A 75 1.23 34.11 6.42
C HIS A 75 2.27 33.53 7.38
N SER A 76 3.52 33.47 6.93
CA SER A 76 4.67 33.06 7.74
C SER A 76 5.75 34.13 7.72
N ASP A 77 6.26 34.52 8.89
CA ASP A 77 7.40 35.43 9.03
C ASP A 77 8.50 34.82 9.92
N GLU A 78 9.56 35.56 10.23
CA GLU A 78 10.65 35.11 11.12
C GLU A 78 10.20 34.86 12.58
N GLY A 79 9.03 35.39 12.99
CA GLY A 79 8.44 35.30 14.32
C GLY A 79 7.33 34.24 14.49
N GLY A 80 6.83 33.64 13.41
CA GLY A 80 5.85 32.55 13.45
C GLY A 80 4.80 32.61 12.34
N PHE A 81 3.59 32.13 12.65
CA PHE A 81 2.47 32.06 11.71
C PHE A 81 1.33 32.99 12.14
N TYR A 82 0.71 33.67 11.17
CA TYR A 82 -0.34 34.65 11.41
C TYR A 82 -1.49 34.45 10.43
N LEU A 83 -2.72 34.49 10.95
CA LEU A 83 -3.93 34.59 10.13
C LEU A 83 -4.23 36.06 9.87
N ASP A 84 -4.34 36.44 8.60
CA ASP A 84 -4.83 37.74 8.16
C ASP A 84 -6.28 37.60 7.66
N CYS A 85 -7.13 38.53 8.05
CA CYS A 85 -8.48 38.66 7.52
C CYS A 85 -8.90 40.13 7.51
N ALA A 86 -9.14 40.66 6.31
CA ALA A 86 -9.57 42.05 6.10
C ALA A 86 -8.67 43.12 6.77
N GLY A 87 -7.37 42.84 6.91
CA GLY A 87 -6.38 43.74 7.52
C GLY A 87 -6.24 43.63 9.04
N GLU A 88 -6.99 42.73 9.69
CA GLU A 88 -6.74 42.30 11.07
C GLU A 88 -5.88 41.03 11.09
N THR A 89 -4.92 40.92 12.01
CA THR A 89 -4.04 39.76 12.12
C THR A 89 -4.08 39.11 13.50
N GLU A 90 -4.18 37.78 13.57
CA GLU A 90 -4.04 36.99 14.80
C GLU A 90 -2.85 36.03 14.68
N ARG A 91 -1.98 35.99 15.69
CA ARG A 91 -0.90 34.99 15.76
C ARG A 91 -1.47 33.61 16.08
N VAL A 92 -1.02 32.60 15.35
CA VAL A 92 -1.49 31.22 15.51
C VAL A 92 -0.33 30.23 15.61
N GLU A 93 -0.61 29.07 16.20
CA GLU A 93 0.33 27.94 16.27
C GLU A 93 -0.05 26.89 15.22
N LEU A 94 0.87 26.56 14.32
CA LEU A 94 0.71 25.43 13.41
C LEU A 94 1.03 24.13 14.13
N VAL A 95 0.13 23.15 13.99
CA VAL A 95 0.32 21.82 14.57
C VAL A 95 0.91 20.89 13.51
N GLU A 96 2.03 20.26 13.86
CA GLU A 96 2.71 19.32 12.97
C GLU A 96 1.84 18.08 12.71
N THR A 97 1.83 17.67 11.44
CA THR A 97 1.14 16.46 10.99
C THR A 97 1.65 15.22 11.73
N PRO A 98 0.77 14.25 12.05
CA PRO A 98 1.20 13.02 12.71
C PRO A 98 2.25 12.28 11.88
N ARG A 99 3.31 11.79 12.53
CA ARG A 99 4.41 11.08 11.88
C ARG A 99 3.93 9.75 11.30
N PHE A 100 2.93 9.12 11.93
CA PHE A 100 2.39 7.85 11.46
C PHE A 100 1.83 7.92 10.03
N TYR A 101 1.38 9.08 9.54
CA TYR A 101 0.96 9.25 8.14
C TYR A 101 2.05 8.87 7.13
N ARG A 102 3.32 8.93 7.52
CA ARG A 102 4.47 8.60 6.67
C ARG A 102 4.88 7.13 6.78
N ASN A 103 4.34 6.40 7.75
CA ASN A 103 4.62 4.98 7.93
C ASN A 103 3.88 4.15 6.87
N GLN A 104 4.39 2.95 6.64
CA GLN A 104 3.76 1.94 5.79
C GLN A 104 3.14 0.85 6.65
N THR A 105 2.03 0.30 6.17
CA THR A 105 1.36 -0.87 6.72
C THR A 105 2.08 -2.15 6.27
N ARG A 106 1.69 -3.30 6.80
CA ARG A 106 2.22 -4.61 6.36
C ARG A 106 2.14 -4.89 4.85
N SER A 107 1.18 -4.27 4.17
CA SER A 107 0.95 -4.43 2.73
C SER A 107 1.76 -3.45 1.88
N GLY A 108 2.51 -2.55 2.53
CA GLY A 108 3.25 -1.46 1.91
C GLY A 108 2.41 -0.19 1.68
N ALA A 109 1.12 -0.17 2.03
CA ALA A 109 0.30 1.02 1.88
C ALA A 109 0.70 2.11 2.89
N ARG A 110 0.72 3.37 2.46
CA ARG A 110 1.01 4.49 3.35
C ARG A 110 -0.17 4.75 4.30
N MET A 111 0.06 4.85 5.60
CA MET A 111 -1.03 4.97 6.59
C MET A 111 -1.88 6.23 6.41
N GLY A 112 -1.29 7.34 5.95
CA GLY A 112 -2.03 8.57 5.61
C GLY A 112 -3.00 8.40 4.44
N ASN A 113 -2.83 7.39 3.58
CA ASN A 113 -3.75 7.14 2.48
C ASN A 113 -5.05 6.46 2.94
N ILE A 114 -5.06 5.90 4.15
CA ILE A 114 -6.14 5.05 4.68
C ILE A 114 -6.77 5.62 5.95
N SER A 115 -6.28 6.76 6.42
CA SER A 115 -6.78 7.43 7.61
C SER A 115 -6.58 8.94 7.56
N SER A 116 -7.38 9.65 8.33
CA SER A 116 -7.15 11.06 8.66
C SER A 116 -7.51 11.31 10.12
N LEU A 117 -6.71 12.11 10.79
CA LEU A 117 -6.85 12.52 12.18
C LEU A 117 -7.26 13.98 12.21
N HIS A 118 -8.37 14.25 12.90
CA HIS A 118 -8.92 15.58 13.13
C HIS A 118 -9.06 15.79 14.62
N ASP A 119 -8.13 16.52 15.24
CA ASP A 119 -8.01 16.62 16.70
C ASP A 119 -7.90 15.24 17.38
N ARG A 120 -8.99 14.75 17.98
CA ARG A 120 -9.09 13.42 18.64
C ARG A 120 -9.96 12.43 17.88
N LEU A 121 -10.44 12.80 16.70
CA LEU A 121 -11.24 11.98 15.79
C LEU A 121 -10.32 11.34 14.74
N LEU A 122 -10.08 10.04 14.86
CA LEU A 122 -9.38 9.27 13.84
C LEU A 122 -10.40 8.69 12.86
N MET A 123 -10.50 9.25 11.66
CA MET A 123 -11.26 8.67 10.56
C MET A 123 -10.45 7.57 9.88
N LEU A 124 -11.09 6.43 9.64
CA LEU A 124 -10.57 5.30 8.88
C LEU A 124 -11.47 5.03 7.68
N TYR A 125 -10.87 4.60 6.58
CA TYR A 125 -11.58 4.23 5.34
C TYR A 125 -11.46 2.72 5.10
N PRO A 126 -12.40 1.90 5.57
CA PRO A 126 -12.32 0.45 5.46
C PRO A 126 -12.49 -0.04 4.02
N THR A 127 -13.30 0.66 3.23
CA THR A 127 -13.51 0.38 1.82
C THR A 127 -12.68 1.32 0.95
N MET A 128 -12.26 0.82 -0.22
CA MET A 128 -11.53 1.57 -1.24
C MET A 128 -12.42 2.53 -2.05
N GLY A 129 -13.53 2.99 -1.48
CA GLY A 129 -14.53 3.81 -2.19
C GLY A 129 -15.98 3.56 -1.81
N CYS A 130 -16.86 4.12 -2.63
CA CYS A 130 -18.30 3.92 -2.61
C CYS A 130 -18.81 3.41 -3.96
N GLY A 131 -19.59 2.32 -3.95
CA GLY A 131 -20.11 1.67 -5.17
C GLY A 131 -21.06 2.54 -6.01
N PHE A 132 -21.62 3.62 -5.45
CA PHE A 132 -22.42 4.55 -6.24
C PHE A 132 -21.62 5.26 -7.34
N PHE A 133 -20.29 5.38 -7.22
CA PHE A 133 -19.44 5.97 -8.26
C PHE A 133 -19.26 5.04 -9.48
N ALA A 134 -19.41 3.73 -9.29
CA ALA A 134 -19.43 2.77 -10.39
C ALA A 134 -20.73 2.87 -11.23
N LEU A 135 -21.81 3.37 -10.62
CA LEU A 135 -23.13 3.48 -11.25
C LEU A 135 -23.33 4.87 -11.89
N PRO A 136 -23.56 4.96 -13.21
CA PRO A 136 -23.73 6.25 -13.89
C PRO A 136 -24.84 7.11 -13.27
N GLY A 137 -24.48 8.31 -12.81
CA GLY A 137 -25.42 9.27 -12.25
C GLY A 137 -25.97 8.92 -10.85
N ALA A 138 -25.44 7.89 -10.18
CA ALA A 138 -25.89 7.48 -8.85
C ALA A 138 -25.06 8.10 -7.70
N ALA A 139 -23.85 8.60 -7.98
CA ALA A 139 -23.03 9.25 -6.97
C ALA A 139 -23.69 10.53 -6.45
N CYS A 140 -23.59 10.77 -5.14
CA CYS A 140 -24.05 12.02 -4.54
C CYS A 140 -23.32 13.20 -5.18
N GLN A 141 -24.05 14.21 -5.64
CA GLN A 141 -23.52 15.28 -6.49
C GLN A 141 -22.50 16.22 -5.80
N TYR A 142 -22.35 16.12 -4.47
CA TYR A 142 -21.36 16.86 -3.67
C TYR A 142 -20.18 16.00 -3.21
N CYS A 143 -20.21 14.68 -3.41
CA CYS A 143 -19.29 13.75 -2.76
C CYS A 143 -18.04 13.48 -3.60
N GLN A 144 -16.89 13.35 -2.96
CA GLN A 144 -15.61 12.94 -3.56
C GLN A 144 -15.07 11.62 -2.97
N PHE A 145 -15.90 10.84 -2.26
CA PHE A 145 -15.55 9.50 -1.78
C PHE A 145 -15.58 8.46 -2.92
N ASP A 146 -14.89 8.81 -4.01
CA ASP A 146 -14.78 8.04 -5.23
C ASP A 146 -14.03 6.73 -4.98
N SER A 147 -14.42 5.69 -5.70
CA SER A 147 -13.73 4.41 -5.64
C SER A 147 -12.45 4.49 -6.43
N MET A 148 -11.31 4.18 -5.79
CA MET A 148 -10.00 4.13 -6.46
C MET A 148 -9.97 3.16 -7.65
N LEU A 149 -10.96 2.26 -7.72
CA LEU A 149 -11.12 1.21 -8.72
C LEU A 149 -12.43 1.34 -9.51
N ASN A 150 -13.32 2.26 -9.12
CA ASN A 150 -14.64 2.42 -9.72
C ASN A 150 -15.48 1.13 -9.80
N ASP A 151 -15.25 0.20 -8.86
CA ASP A 151 -16.01 -1.05 -8.71
C ASP A 151 -17.34 -0.82 -7.96
N ASP A 152 -18.38 -1.56 -8.35
CA ASP A 152 -19.70 -1.54 -7.72
C ASP A 152 -19.68 -2.14 -6.31
N VAL A 153 -18.81 -3.14 -6.07
CA VAL A 153 -18.43 -3.64 -4.75
C VAL A 153 -17.00 -3.21 -4.44
N PRO A 154 -16.78 -2.04 -3.81
CA PRO A 154 -15.43 -1.60 -3.47
C PRO A 154 -14.70 -2.65 -2.61
N PRO A 155 -13.42 -2.96 -2.92
CA PRO A 155 -12.65 -3.86 -2.09
C PRO A 155 -12.45 -3.28 -0.70
N MET A 156 -12.39 -4.19 0.27
CA MET A 156 -12.17 -3.86 1.66
C MET A 156 -10.68 -4.04 1.99
N ARG A 157 -10.14 -3.12 2.79
CA ARG A 157 -8.79 -3.22 3.32
C ARG A 157 -8.68 -4.36 4.32
N ASP A 158 -7.46 -4.88 4.51
CA ASP A 158 -7.21 -5.87 5.55
C ASP A 158 -7.57 -5.26 6.93
N PRO A 159 -8.46 -5.88 7.72
CA PRO A 159 -8.77 -5.41 9.06
C PRO A 159 -7.55 -5.24 9.96
N LEU A 160 -6.51 -6.06 9.79
CA LEU A 160 -5.28 -5.96 10.57
C LEU A 160 -4.45 -4.72 10.19
N GLU A 161 -4.46 -4.35 8.92
CA GLU A 161 -3.84 -3.11 8.43
C GLU A 161 -4.51 -1.87 9.05
N LEU A 162 -5.84 -1.85 9.15
CA LEU A 162 -6.57 -0.76 9.81
C LEU A 162 -6.23 -0.66 11.31
N VAL A 163 -6.04 -1.79 11.98
CA VAL A 163 -5.60 -1.82 13.39
C VAL A 163 -4.17 -1.32 13.55
N GLU A 164 -3.26 -1.60 12.62
CA GLU A 164 -1.89 -1.05 12.63
C GLU A 164 -1.92 0.48 12.64
N VAL A 165 -2.80 1.08 11.82
CA VAL A 165 -2.98 2.53 11.79
C VAL A 165 -3.51 3.05 13.12
N VAL A 166 -4.55 2.44 13.68
CA VAL A 166 -5.10 2.85 14.97
C VAL A 166 -4.03 2.81 16.07
N ARG A 167 -3.23 1.74 16.11
CA ARG A 167 -2.14 1.62 17.08
C ARG A 167 -1.05 2.66 16.87
N ALA A 168 -0.67 2.92 15.63
CA ALA A 168 0.33 3.93 15.31
C ALA A 168 -0.17 5.34 15.68
N ALA A 169 -1.44 5.64 15.40
CA ALA A 169 -2.05 6.91 15.74
C ALA A 169 -2.18 7.10 17.27
N LEU A 170 -2.61 6.07 18.00
CA LEU A 170 -2.69 6.08 19.48
C LEU A 170 -1.33 6.25 20.15
N ALA A 171 -0.24 5.84 19.50
CA ALA A 171 1.11 6.00 20.03
C ALA A 171 1.61 7.46 19.96
N GLU A 172 1.02 8.28 19.09
CA GLU A 172 1.45 9.66 18.84
C GLU A 172 0.48 10.72 19.37
N ARG A 173 -0.83 10.45 19.32
CA ARG A 173 -1.89 11.41 19.69
C ARG A 173 -2.95 10.73 20.55
N GLU A 174 -3.58 11.51 21.42
CA GLU A 174 -4.73 11.02 22.18
C GLU A 174 -5.94 10.97 21.24
N ILE A 175 -6.52 9.78 21.08
CA ILE A 175 -7.71 9.56 20.25
C ILE A 175 -8.87 9.21 21.17
N ASP A 176 -10.00 9.89 20.97
CA ASP A 176 -11.25 9.63 21.68
C ASP A 176 -12.19 8.76 20.86
N THR A 177 -12.27 9.04 19.55
CA THR A 177 -13.22 8.39 18.64
C THR A 177 -12.51 7.89 17.40
N VAL A 178 -12.70 6.61 17.09
CA VAL A 178 -12.36 6.02 15.80
C VAL A 178 -13.61 5.97 14.95
N TYR A 179 -13.59 6.69 13.84
CA TYR A 179 -14.74 6.89 12.96
C TYR A 179 -14.54 6.10 11.65
N LEU A 180 -15.35 5.08 11.46
CA LEU A 180 -15.34 4.26 10.25
C LEU A 180 -16.23 4.93 9.20
N TYR A 181 -15.62 5.37 8.10
CA TYR A 181 -16.33 5.97 6.98
C TYR A 181 -16.57 4.91 5.90
N ASN A 182 -17.78 4.37 5.80
CA ASN A 182 -18.13 3.28 4.89
C ASN A 182 -18.89 3.79 3.65
N GLY A 183 -18.54 3.23 2.48
CA GLY A 183 -19.25 3.49 1.23
C GLY A 183 -20.46 2.58 1.01
N PHE A 184 -21.04 2.66 -0.19
CA PHE A 184 -22.09 1.75 -0.64
C PHE A 184 -21.49 0.46 -1.23
N SER A 185 -22.16 -0.67 -0.98
CA SER A 185 -22.03 -1.95 -1.70
C SER A 185 -23.44 -2.40 -2.13
N PRO A 186 -23.61 -3.04 -3.30
CA PRO A 186 -24.92 -3.50 -3.81
C PRO A 186 -25.58 -4.62 -2.98
N GLU A 187 -24.85 -5.19 -2.02
CA GLU A 187 -25.37 -6.20 -1.10
C GLU A 187 -26.55 -5.67 -0.25
N PRO A 188 -27.49 -6.53 0.22
CA PRO A 188 -28.67 -6.07 0.97
C PRO A 188 -28.35 -5.35 2.29
N ASP A 189 -27.21 -5.64 2.89
CA ASP A 189 -26.69 -5.04 4.12
C ASP A 189 -25.70 -3.91 3.81
N VAL A 190 -25.56 -3.50 2.54
CA VAL A 190 -24.62 -2.50 2.03
C VAL A 190 -23.16 -2.73 2.43
N GLY A 191 -22.76 -3.99 2.59
CA GLY A 191 -21.38 -4.39 2.94
C GLY A 191 -21.07 -4.31 4.44
N LEU A 192 -22.08 -4.07 5.29
CA LEU A 192 -21.90 -3.92 6.73
C LEU A 192 -21.45 -5.21 7.44
N SER A 193 -21.87 -6.39 6.98
CA SER A 193 -21.45 -7.67 7.57
C SER A 193 -19.94 -7.87 7.47
N ARG A 194 -19.30 -7.31 6.43
CA ARG A 194 -17.84 -7.36 6.24
C ARG A 194 -17.10 -6.53 7.29
N LEU A 195 -17.77 -5.54 7.91
CA LEU A 195 -17.20 -4.69 8.97
C LEU A 195 -17.27 -5.32 10.35
N LEU A 196 -18.09 -6.36 10.56
CA LEU A 196 -18.24 -7.00 11.87
C LEU A 196 -16.90 -7.48 12.47
N PRO A 197 -16.02 -8.19 11.71
CA PRO A 197 -14.72 -8.59 12.23
C PRO A 197 -13.84 -7.40 12.58
N LEU A 198 -13.87 -6.33 11.77
CA LEU A 198 -13.11 -5.11 12.01
C LEU A 198 -13.58 -4.42 13.30
N VAL A 199 -14.88 -4.21 13.47
CA VAL A 199 -15.45 -3.58 14.67
C VAL A 199 -15.10 -4.39 15.93
N ALA A 200 -15.25 -5.72 15.86
CA ALA A 200 -14.90 -6.61 16.96
C ALA A 200 -13.40 -6.57 17.29
N LEU A 201 -12.55 -6.48 16.27
CA LEU A 201 -11.10 -6.38 16.43
C LEU A 201 -10.69 -5.02 17.01
N LEU A 202 -11.25 -3.92 16.51
CA LEU A 202 -11.05 -2.57 17.02
C LEU A 202 -11.47 -2.47 18.49
N ARG A 203 -12.63 -3.04 18.87
CA ARG A 203 -13.10 -3.05 20.26
C ARG A 203 -12.11 -3.70 21.23
N ARG A 204 -11.34 -4.71 20.79
CA ARG A 204 -10.27 -5.32 21.61
C ARG A 204 -9.10 -4.37 21.85
N HIS A 205 -8.80 -3.50 20.89
CA HIS A 205 -7.72 -2.51 20.99
C HIS A 205 -8.18 -1.16 21.58
N LEU A 206 -9.49 -0.92 21.59
CA LEU A 206 -10.14 0.31 22.03
C LEU A 206 -11.14 -0.01 23.15
N PRO A 207 -10.66 -0.34 24.36
CA PRO A 207 -11.54 -0.74 25.46
C PRO A 207 -12.42 0.39 25.98
N HIS A 208 -11.98 1.65 25.81
CA HIS A 208 -12.67 2.82 26.37
C HIS A 208 -13.03 3.89 25.33
N GLN A 209 -12.35 3.88 24.18
CA GLN A 209 -12.59 4.82 23.09
C GLN A 209 -13.88 4.48 22.34
N GLN A 210 -14.46 5.49 21.70
CA GLN A 210 -15.67 5.35 20.92
C GLN A 210 -15.36 4.78 19.54
N ILE A 211 -16.20 3.86 19.06
CA ILE A 211 -16.19 3.43 17.65
C ILE A 211 -17.48 3.92 17.00
N ALA A 212 -17.35 4.80 16.01
CA ALA A 212 -18.44 5.32 15.21
C ALA A 212 -18.40 4.69 13.80
N LEU A 213 -19.57 4.51 13.20
CA LEU A 213 -19.69 4.01 11.83
C LEU A 213 -20.71 4.84 11.06
N GLU A 214 -20.26 5.43 9.96
CA GLU A 214 -21.10 6.08 8.96
C GLU A 214 -21.32 5.15 7.78
N THR A 215 -22.59 5.01 7.39
CA THR A 215 -22.98 4.09 6.32
C THR A 215 -24.21 4.58 5.56
N VAL A 216 -24.44 3.99 4.39
CA VAL A 216 -25.72 4.05 3.67
C VAL A 216 -26.75 3.16 4.40
N ALA A 217 -28.03 3.49 4.27
CA ALA A 217 -29.12 2.77 4.93
C ALA A 217 -29.21 1.31 4.41
N PRO A 218 -28.97 0.28 5.25
CA PRO A 218 -29.11 -1.12 4.83
C PRO A 218 -30.59 -1.51 4.68
N LYS A 219 -30.88 -2.46 3.78
CA LYS A 219 -32.20 -3.10 3.71
C LYS A 219 -32.39 -4.13 4.82
N ASN A 220 -31.32 -4.83 5.18
CA ASN A 220 -31.33 -5.76 6.31
C ASN A 220 -31.00 -5.02 7.62
N LEU A 221 -31.99 -4.86 8.50
CA LEU A 221 -31.81 -4.15 9.79
C LEU A 221 -31.05 -4.98 10.84
N THR A 222 -31.05 -6.32 10.74
CA THR A 222 -30.39 -7.19 11.74
C THR A 222 -28.89 -6.96 11.84
N VAL A 223 -28.26 -6.47 10.77
CA VAL A 223 -26.83 -6.14 10.76
C VAL A 223 -26.48 -5.00 11.73
N ILE A 224 -27.44 -4.12 12.05
CA ILE A 224 -27.28 -3.03 13.01
C ILE A 224 -27.12 -3.61 14.43
N ASP A 225 -27.91 -4.64 14.74
CA ASP A 225 -27.87 -5.39 16.00
C ASP A 225 -26.53 -6.11 16.12
N ASP A 226 -26.08 -6.75 15.05
CA ASP A 226 -24.79 -7.45 14.98
C ASP A 226 -23.61 -6.48 15.14
N LEU A 227 -23.67 -5.28 14.54
CA LEU A 227 -22.65 -4.24 14.70
C LEU A 227 -22.59 -3.71 16.13
N TYR A 228 -23.76 -3.48 16.75
CA TYR A 228 -23.82 -3.14 18.17
C TYR A 228 -23.27 -4.27 19.03
N ALA A 229 -23.57 -5.54 18.74
CA ALA A 229 -23.03 -6.68 19.45
C ALA A 229 -21.50 -6.80 19.30
N ALA A 230 -20.98 -6.52 18.10
CA ALA A 230 -19.56 -6.61 17.78
C ALA A 230 -18.71 -5.57 18.53
N GLY A 231 -19.25 -4.39 18.82
CA GLY A 231 -18.48 -3.34 19.48
C GLY A 231 -18.77 -1.92 19.04
N LEU A 232 -19.76 -1.65 18.19
CA LEU A 232 -20.07 -0.29 17.72
C LEU A 232 -20.73 0.57 18.82
N ASP A 233 -20.34 1.83 18.97
CA ASP A 233 -20.91 2.75 19.98
C ASP A 233 -21.81 3.82 19.39
N ILE A 234 -21.49 4.32 18.19
CA ILE A 234 -22.21 5.40 17.51
C ILE A 234 -22.57 4.92 16.11
N PHE A 235 -23.85 5.03 15.77
CA PHE A 235 -24.37 4.67 14.46
C PHE A 235 -24.79 5.93 13.71
N VAL A 236 -24.23 6.12 12.51
CA VAL A 236 -24.46 7.30 11.68
C VAL A 236 -25.05 6.86 10.34
N CYS A 237 -26.25 7.37 10.03
CA CYS A 237 -26.92 7.17 8.75
C CYS A 237 -27.62 8.46 8.35
N ASN A 238 -27.26 8.99 7.19
CA ASN A 238 -27.52 10.39 6.89
C ASN A 238 -28.72 10.59 5.98
N VAL A 239 -29.48 11.65 6.28
CA VAL A 239 -30.51 12.20 5.40
C VAL A 239 -29.91 13.22 4.43
N GLU A 240 -28.91 14.01 4.86
CA GLU A 240 -28.20 15.07 4.13
C GLU A 240 -29.05 16.24 3.63
N VAL A 241 -30.19 15.97 3.01
CA VAL A 241 -31.15 16.93 2.45
C VAL A 241 -32.54 16.51 2.87
N THR A 242 -33.29 17.41 3.51
CA THR A 242 -34.62 17.15 4.06
C THR A 242 -35.70 17.17 2.99
N ASP A 243 -35.61 18.09 2.04
CA ASP A 243 -36.53 18.17 0.90
C ASP A 243 -36.36 16.93 -0.01
N GLU A 244 -37.44 16.17 -0.21
CA GLU A 244 -37.39 14.86 -0.88
C GLU A 244 -37.07 14.97 -2.38
N ALA A 245 -37.53 16.04 -3.04
CA ALA A 245 -37.23 16.30 -4.44
C ALA A 245 -35.75 16.64 -4.62
N ARG A 246 -35.22 17.52 -3.76
CA ARG A 246 -33.81 17.91 -3.75
C ARG A 246 -32.91 16.75 -3.32
N PHE A 247 -33.35 15.90 -2.40
CA PHE A 247 -32.64 14.67 -2.02
C PHE A 247 -32.53 13.71 -3.20
N THR A 248 -33.59 13.54 -3.99
CA THR A 248 -33.57 12.69 -5.19
C THR A 248 -32.61 13.21 -6.25
N GLU A 249 -32.53 14.53 -6.40
CA GLU A 249 -31.58 15.17 -7.31
C GLU A 249 -30.13 14.98 -6.83
N VAL A 250 -29.85 15.36 -5.58
CA VAL A 250 -28.49 15.48 -5.06
C VAL A 250 -27.91 14.14 -4.59
N CYS A 251 -28.75 13.24 -4.06
CA CYS A 251 -28.40 11.93 -3.51
C CYS A 251 -29.08 10.80 -4.30
N SER A 252 -29.06 10.87 -5.63
CA SER A 252 -29.77 9.96 -6.55
C SER A 252 -29.58 8.46 -6.24
N GLY A 253 -28.36 8.00 -5.94
CA GLY A 253 -28.09 6.61 -5.58
C GLY A 253 -28.80 6.18 -4.30
N LYS A 254 -28.80 7.03 -3.27
CA LYS A 254 -29.52 6.77 -2.01
C LYS A 254 -31.03 6.83 -2.21
N ALA A 255 -31.52 7.75 -3.03
CA ALA A 255 -32.93 7.84 -3.43
C ALA A 255 -33.41 6.55 -4.09
N ASN A 256 -32.62 6.02 -5.04
CA ASN A 256 -32.90 4.74 -5.70
C ASN A 256 -32.75 3.53 -4.75
N HIS A 257 -32.00 3.67 -3.66
CA HIS A 257 -31.83 2.65 -2.62
C HIS A 257 -32.85 2.76 -1.49
N GLY A 258 -34.11 3.08 -1.80
CA GLY A 258 -35.21 3.16 -0.83
C GLY A 258 -35.41 4.55 -0.20
N GLY A 259 -34.57 5.52 -0.54
CA GLY A 259 -34.77 6.93 -0.25
C GLY A 259 -34.81 7.28 1.24
N GLN A 260 -35.39 8.45 1.53
CA GLN A 260 -35.48 8.95 2.90
C GLN A 260 -36.29 8.02 3.81
N ALA A 261 -37.35 7.37 3.30
CA ALA A 261 -38.16 6.44 4.08
C ALA A 261 -37.32 5.29 4.69
N ARG A 262 -36.40 4.72 3.89
CA ARG A 262 -35.48 3.67 4.36
C ARG A 262 -34.48 4.21 5.39
N ILE A 263 -33.96 5.42 5.20
CA ILE A 263 -33.06 6.06 6.16
C ILE A 263 -33.76 6.26 7.50
N TRP A 264 -35.01 6.74 7.50
CA TRP A 264 -35.80 6.88 8.71
C TRP A 264 -36.08 5.53 9.39
N GLU A 265 -36.44 4.48 8.65
CA GLU A 265 -36.64 3.14 9.20
C GLU A 265 -35.39 2.63 9.94
N VAL A 266 -34.22 2.78 9.30
CA VAL A 266 -32.91 2.42 9.88
C VAL A 266 -32.60 3.23 11.14
N LEU A 267 -32.82 4.55 11.12
CA LEU A 267 -32.56 5.42 12.26
C LEU A 267 -33.46 5.08 13.46
N HIS A 268 -34.76 4.83 13.24
CA HIS A 268 -35.69 4.42 14.29
C HIS A 268 -35.32 3.05 14.88
N HIS A 269 -34.85 2.11 14.03
CA HIS A 269 -34.37 0.82 14.51
C HIS A 269 -33.12 0.96 15.37
N ALA A 270 -32.12 1.73 14.91
CA ALA A 270 -30.91 1.99 15.67
C ALA A 270 -31.21 2.66 17.02
N GLN A 271 -32.18 3.57 17.10
CA GLN A 271 -32.57 4.25 18.34
C GLN A 271 -33.03 3.27 19.45
N LYS A 272 -33.65 2.15 19.09
CA LYS A 272 -34.09 1.13 20.06
C LYS A 272 -32.92 0.40 20.73
N ILE A 273 -31.76 0.34 20.07
CA ILE A 273 -30.62 -0.48 20.46
C ILE A 273 -29.53 0.40 21.11
N PHE A 274 -29.16 1.47 20.41
CA PHE A 274 -28.11 2.38 20.83
C PHE A 274 -28.56 3.24 22.02
N ARG A 275 -27.61 3.89 22.69
CA ARG A 275 -27.94 4.81 23.79
C ARG A 275 -28.50 6.09 23.21
N GLN A 276 -29.27 6.82 24.02
CA GLN A 276 -29.69 8.17 23.68
C GLN A 276 -28.45 9.02 23.33
N GLY A 277 -28.53 9.77 22.23
CA GLY A 277 -27.43 10.58 21.70
C GLY A 277 -26.34 9.83 20.92
N ALA A 278 -26.50 8.52 20.68
CA ALA A 278 -25.54 7.71 19.93
C ALA A 278 -26.00 7.35 18.49
N VAL A 279 -27.19 7.82 18.10
CA VAL A 279 -27.68 7.71 16.73
C VAL A 279 -27.65 9.11 16.11
N VAL A 280 -27.01 9.22 14.95
CA VAL A 280 -26.66 10.51 14.34
C VAL A 280 -27.06 10.51 12.87
N SER A 281 -27.47 11.66 12.38
CA SER A 281 -27.74 11.89 10.95
C SER A 281 -27.17 13.24 10.53
N HIS A 282 -26.41 13.25 9.44
CA HIS A 282 -25.87 14.48 8.89
C HIS A 282 -26.94 15.26 8.12
N LEU A 283 -26.93 16.59 8.25
CA LEU A 283 -27.66 17.53 7.40
C LEU A 283 -26.68 18.53 6.81
N ILE A 284 -26.74 18.75 5.50
CA ILE A 284 -25.80 19.62 4.79
C ILE A 284 -26.44 20.99 4.56
N ILE A 285 -25.91 22.01 5.24
CA ILE A 285 -26.39 23.39 5.11
C ILE A 285 -25.95 23.93 3.75
N GLY A 286 -26.89 24.50 3.00
CA GLY A 286 -26.64 25.12 1.69
C GLY A 286 -27.04 24.26 0.50
N LEU A 287 -27.44 22.99 0.70
CA LEU A 287 -27.99 22.15 -0.37
C LEU A 287 -29.50 22.32 -0.59
N GLU A 288 -30.19 22.88 0.40
CA GLU A 288 -31.63 23.17 0.41
C GLU A 288 -31.88 24.51 1.14
N PRO A 289 -33.10 25.07 1.05
CA PRO A 289 -33.45 26.27 1.82
C PRO A 289 -33.26 26.04 3.33
N LEU A 290 -32.70 27.03 4.02
CA LEU A 290 -32.37 26.96 5.46
C LEU A 290 -33.57 26.54 6.33
N ALA A 291 -34.78 27.00 5.99
CA ALA A 291 -36.00 26.61 6.67
C ALA A 291 -36.27 25.10 6.60
N SER A 292 -35.96 24.45 5.46
CA SER A 292 -36.06 23.00 5.27
C SER A 292 -35.06 22.26 6.17
N THR A 293 -33.81 22.73 6.21
CA THR A 293 -32.78 22.16 7.09
C THR A 293 -33.17 22.26 8.56
N ILE A 294 -33.77 23.38 8.99
CA ILE A 294 -34.26 23.56 10.37
C ILE A 294 -35.45 22.65 10.67
N ASP A 295 -36.36 22.43 9.72
CA ASP A 295 -37.46 21.49 9.87
C ASP A 295 -36.95 20.04 10.01
N GLY A 296 -36.01 19.63 9.16
CA GLY A 296 -35.35 18.32 9.26
C GLY A 296 -34.63 18.13 10.59
N MET A 297 -33.97 19.17 11.07
CA MET A 297 -33.31 19.17 12.38
C MET A 297 -34.31 18.94 13.52
N LYS A 298 -35.47 19.61 13.52
CA LYS A 298 -36.53 19.39 14.52
C LYS A 298 -37.05 17.95 14.47
N LYS A 299 -37.35 17.44 13.26
CA LYS A 299 -37.81 16.06 13.06
C LYS A 299 -36.83 15.03 13.63
N LEU A 300 -35.53 15.22 13.41
CA LEU A 300 -34.50 14.32 13.97
C LEU A 300 -34.47 14.37 15.49
N ILE A 301 -34.51 15.58 16.07
CA ILE A 301 -34.47 15.78 17.53
C ILE A 301 -35.73 15.18 18.19
N ASP A 302 -36.90 15.38 17.61
CA ASP A 302 -38.17 14.82 18.10
C ASP A 302 -38.16 13.28 18.07
N ALA A 303 -37.45 12.68 17.10
CA ALA A 303 -37.21 11.24 17.01
C ALA A 303 -36.03 10.75 17.90
N GLY A 304 -35.41 11.63 18.69
CA GLY A 304 -34.29 11.33 19.57
C GLY A 304 -32.95 11.12 18.85
N ILE A 305 -32.85 11.49 17.57
CA ILE A 305 -31.65 11.38 16.74
C ILE A 305 -30.89 12.69 16.80
N VAL A 306 -29.56 12.64 16.89
CA VAL A 306 -28.73 13.86 16.94
C VAL A 306 -28.47 14.35 15.51
N PRO A 307 -28.98 15.52 15.10
CA PRO A 307 -28.58 16.12 13.84
C PRO A 307 -27.13 16.58 13.97
N LEU A 308 -26.27 16.29 12.99
CA LEU A 308 -24.94 16.90 12.86
C LEU A 308 -24.92 17.78 11.60
N LEU A 309 -24.65 19.07 11.77
CA LEU A 309 -24.70 20.02 10.66
C LEU A 309 -23.34 20.13 9.99
N ILE A 310 -23.33 20.04 8.67
CA ILE A 310 -22.13 20.14 7.85
C ILE A 310 -22.34 21.26 6.83
N PRO A 311 -21.51 22.32 6.80
CA PRO A 311 -21.60 23.32 5.75
C PRO A 311 -21.21 22.70 4.40
N PHE A 312 -22.02 22.95 3.37
CA PHE A 312 -21.69 22.54 2.00
C PHE A 312 -20.38 23.22 1.54
N ARG A 313 -19.52 22.46 0.86
CA ARG A 313 -18.30 22.96 0.22
C ARG A 313 -18.27 22.50 -1.24
N PRO A 314 -18.09 23.41 -2.21
CA PRO A 314 -18.01 23.04 -3.61
C PRO A 314 -16.66 22.39 -3.92
N LEU A 315 -16.70 21.10 -4.24
CA LEU A 315 -15.50 20.30 -4.47
C LEU A 315 -15.21 20.13 -5.98
N PRO A 316 -13.94 20.21 -6.43
CA PRO A 316 -13.57 20.00 -7.82
C PRO A 316 -14.03 18.64 -8.37
N GLY A 317 -14.46 18.58 -9.64
CA GLY A 317 -14.86 17.30 -10.25
C GLY A 317 -16.20 16.73 -9.78
N THR A 318 -16.93 17.44 -8.92
CA THR A 318 -18.31 17.11 -8.54
C THR A 318 -19.32 17.93 -9.36
N PRO A 319 -20.55 17.43 -9.61
CA PRO A 319 -21.57 18.22 -10.31
C PRO A 319 -21.92 19.55 -9.64
N LEU A 320 -21.79 19.66 -8.31
CA LEU A 320 -22.07 20.88 -7.55
C LEU A 320 -20.84 21.78 -7.32
N LYS A 321 -19.75 21.61 -8.09
CA LYS A 321 -18.51 22.42 -7.96
C LYS A 321 -18.72 23.93 -8.13
N ASP A 322 -19.79 24.35 -8.82
CA ASP A 322 -20.08 25.75 -9.12
C ASP A 322 -21.17 26.32 -8.19
N GLN A 323 -21.73 25.50 -7.30
CA GLN A 323 -22.73 25.96 -6.33
C GLN A 323 -22.07 26.87 -5.27
N PRO A 324 -22.67 28.04 -4.95
CA PRO A 324 -22.11 28.94 -3.96
C PRO A 324 -22.06 28.30 -2.56
N LEU A 325 -21.07 28.70 -1.78
CA LEU A 325 -21.00 28.39 -0.35
C LEU A 325 -22.23 28.97 0.38
N PRO A 326 -22.74 28.30 1.43
CA PRO A 326 -23.75 28.92 2.29
C PRO A 326 -23.18 30.17 2.98
N SER A 327 -24.04 31.14 3.26
CA SER A 327 -23.63 32.34 4.01
C SER A 327 -23.20 31.95 5.43
N LEU A 328 -22.21 32.65 6.01
CA LEU A 328 -21.78 32.36 7.38
C LEU A 328 -22.89 32.66 8.38
N ASP A 329 -23.71 33.67 8.13
CA ASP A 329 -24.89 34.01 8.96
C ASP A 329 -25.91 32.86 8.97
N ASP A 330 -26.20 32.24 7.81
CA ASP A 330 -27.11 31.09 7.74
C ASP A 330 -26.55 29.88 8.50
N VAL A 331 -25.24 29.62 8.37
CA VAL A 331 -24.58 28.51 9.06
C VAL A 331 -24.54 28.74 10.57
N GLU A 332 -24.19 29.96 11.00
CA GLU A 332 -24.21 30.34 12.42
C GLU A 332 -25.63 30.22 12.99
N PHE A 333 -26.63 30.76 12.30
CA PHE A 333 -28.03 30.67 12.72
C PHE A 333 -28.49 29.22 12.86
N ALA A 334 -28.15 28.34 11.91
CA ALA A 334 -28.48 26.92 11.98
C ALA A 334 -27.84 26.23 13.19
N LEU A 335 -26.55 26.49 13.46
CA LEU A 335 -25.81 25.92 14.58
C LEU A 335 -26.33 26.41 15.93
N LEU A 336 -26.68 27.68 16.04
CA LEU A 336 -27.32 28.25 17.23
C LEU A 336 -28.69 27.61 17.48
N LYS A 337 -29.50 27.48 16.42
CA LYS A 337 -30.81 26.81 16.52
C LYS A 337 -30.69 25.34 16.91
N GLN A 338 -29.68 24.64 16.39
CA GLN A 338 -29.36 23.27 16.77
C GLN A 338 -29.00 23.18 18.26
N SER A 339 -28.10 24.05 18.74
CA SER A 339 -27.72 24.10 20.14
C SER A 339 -28.94 24.30 21.04
N GLU A 340 -29.81 25.25 20.70
CA GLU A 340 -31.07 25.51 21.40
C GLU A 340 -31.97 24.27 21.44
N LEU A 341 -32.30 23.68 20.29
CA LEU A 341 -33.21 22.54 20.21
C LEU A 341 -32.67 21.29 20.93
N VAL A 342 -31.37 21.05 20.85
CA VAL A 342 -30.71 19.92 21.51
C VAL A 342 -30.65 20.11 23.02
N ILE A 343 -30.49 21.35 23.51
CA ILE A 343 -30.59 21.65 24.95
C ILE A 343 -32.01 21.34 25.46
N HIS A 344 -33.03 21.81 24.75
CA HIS A 344 -34.43 21.64 25.17
C HIS A 344 -34.89 20.18 25.14
N SER A 345 -34.40 19.37 24.20
CA SER A 345 -34.74 17.94 24.12
C SER A 345 -34.05 17.07 25.17
N GLY A 346 -33.01 17.59 25.85
CA GLY A 346 -32.23 16.82 26.83
C GLY A 346 -31.34 15.73 26.23
N LEU A 347 -31.13 15.73 24.91
CA LEU A 347 -30.25 14.77 24.24
C LEU A 347 -28.79 14.94 24.70
N PRO A 348 -28.07 13.85 25.06
CA PRO A 348 -26.69 13.95 25.49
C PRO A 348 -25.76 14.23 24.30
N THR A 349 -25.10 15.40 24.31
CA THR A 349 -24.22 15.85 23.21
C THR A 349 -22.75 15.49 23.37
N HIS A 350 -22.34 14.99 24.54
CA HIS A 350 -20.95 14.64 24.83
C HIS A 350 -20.39 13.50 24.00
N ARG A 351 -21.23 12.76 23.26
CA ARG A 351 -20.81 11.70 22.35
C ARG A 351 -20.28 12.19 21.00
N LEU A 352 -20.53 13.46 20.67
CA LEU A 352 -20.03 14.11 19.46
C LEU A 352 -19.09 15.25 19.84
N ARG A 353 -18.06 14.96 20.62
CA ARG A 353 -17.04 15.93 21.08
C ARG A 353 -15.78 15.83 20.22
N ASP A 354 -14.96 16.88 20.24
CA ASP A 354 -13.61 16.90 19.70
C ASP A 354 -13.51 16.44 18.21
N MET A 355 -14.51 16.79 17.38
CA MET A 355 -14.57 16.33 15.98
C MET A 355 -13.67 17.14 15.02
N GLY A 356 -13.13 18.30 15.46
CA GLY A 356 -12.09 19.11 14.78
C GLY A 356 -12.46 19.77 13.44
N ARG A 357 -13.29 19.10 12.62
CA ARG A 357 -13.65 19.38 11.22
C ARG A 357 -15.06 19.97 11.05
N VAL A 358 -15.85 19.97 12.11
CA VAL A 358 -17.19 20.57 12.19
C VAL A 358 -17.36 21.17 13.57
N LEU A 359 -18.24 22.16 13.69
CA LEU A 359 -18.70 22.63 15.00
C LEU A 359 -19.75 21.65 15.50
N THR A 360 -19.43 20.95 16.59
CA THR A 360 -20.36 19.99 17.18
C THR A 360 -21.43 20.73 17.99
N PRO A 361 -22.58 20.11 18.30
CA PRO A 361 -23.61 20.74 19.14
C PRO A 361 -23.10 21.25 20.50
N MET A 362 -22.01 20.66 21.01
CA MET A 362 -21.34 21.16 22.22
C MET A 362 -20.52 22.43 21.97
N GLU A 363 -19.80 22.48 20.85
CA GLU A 363 -18.94 23.61 20.49
C GLU A 363 -19.75 24.83 20.02
N SER A 364 -20.93 24.61 19.41
CA SER A 364 -21.84 25.69 18.98
C SER A 364 -22.28 26.61 20.12
N ARG A 365 -22.19 26.18 21.39
CA ARG A 365 -22.49 27.02 22.57
C ARG A 365 -21.46 28.12 22.83
N VAL A 366 -20.26 27.97 22.27
CA VAL A 366 -19.20 29.00 22.32
C VAL A 366 -19.63 30.23 21.51
N LEU A 367 -20.51 30.07 20.52
CA LEU A 367 -21.10 31.18 19.76
C LEU A 367 -21.93 32.11 20.66
N ASP A 368 -22.61 31.57 21.67
CA ASP A 368 -23.40 32.32 22.66
C ASP A 368 -22.61 32.71 23.93
N GLY A 369 -21.33 32.36 24.04
CA GLY A 369 -20.52 32.60 25.25
C GLY A 369 -20.93 31.76 26.48
N ILE A 370 -21.71 30.69 26.30
CA ILE A 370 -22.23 29.85 27.39
C ILE A 370 -21.19 28.79 27.79
N GLN A 371 -20.76 28.82 29.05
CA GLN A 371 -19.80 27.86 29.61
C GLN A 371 -20.41 26.45 29.78
N PRO A 372 -19.65 25.36 29.54
CA PRO A 372 -20.13 24.00 29.73
C PRO A 372 -20.39 23.69 31.21
N SER A 373 -21.51 22.99 31.48
CA SER A 373 -21.90 22.59 32.84
C SER A 373 -20.88 21.63 33.49
N VAL A 374 -20.88 21.56 34.83
CA VAL A 374 -19.98 20.65 35.59
C VAL A 374 -20.13 19.18 35.15
N LYS A 375 -21.37 18.74 34.89
CA LYS A 375 -21.66 17.40 34.38
C LYS A 375 -21.01 17.13 33.03
N GLN A 376 -21.02 18.12 32.13
CA GLN A 376 -20.39 18.01 30.81
C GLN A 376 -18.86 18.06 30.91
N ARG A 377 -18.31 18.93 31.74
CA ARG A 377 -16.86 18.98 32.00
C ARG A 377 -16.34 17.65 32.55
N PHE A 378 -17.12 16.99 33.41
CA PHE A 378 -16.80 15.64 33.88
C PHE A 378 -16.88 14.60 32.76
N ALA A 379 -17.95 14.59 31.96
CA ALA A 379 -18.12 13.64 30.85
C ALA A 379 -16.99 13.73 29.80
N VAL A 380 -16.45 14.93 29.56
CA VAL A 380 -15.35 15.18 28.62
C VAL A 380 -13.97 15.01 29.28
N SER A 381 -13.90 14.76 30.59
CA SER A 381 -12.62 14.47 31.27
C SER A 381 -12.10 13.07 30.96
N SER A 382 -10.79 12.85 31.07
CA SER A 382 -10.17 11.53 30.82
C SER A 382 -10.77 10.40 31.68
N ILE A 383 -11.21 10.72 32.90
CA ILE A 383 -11.88 9.79 33.81
C ILE A 383 -13.32 9.53 33.36
N GLY A 384 -14.07 10.59 33.04
CA GLY A 384 -15.44 10.48 32.54
C GLY A 384 -15.54 9.62 31.29
N ARG A 385 -14.63 9.81 30.33
CA ARG A 385 -14.53 8.99 29.11
C ARG A 385 -14.41 7.50 29.40
N LYS A 386 -13.53 7.10 30.32
CA LYS A 386 -13.32 5.70 30.68
C LYS A 386 -14.54 5.08 31.35
N ILE A 387 -15.20 5.84 32.24
CA ILE A 387 -16.41 5.40 32.92
C ILE A 387 -17.55 5.20 31.91
N GLU A 388 -17.73 6.14 30.98
CA GLU A 388 -18.74 6.01 29.91
C GLU A 388 -18.50 4.79 29.03
N GLY A 389 -17.27 4.58 28.56
CA GLY A 389 -16.91 3.41 27.76
C GLY A 389 -17.15 2.09 28.51
N TRP A 390 -16.85 2.05 29.81
CA TRP A 390 -17.13 0.89 30.66
C TRP A 390 -18.63 0.64 30.83
N MET A 391 -19.43 1.68 31.06
CA MET A 391 -20.89 1.58 31.13
C MET A 391 -21.50 1.08 29.81
N ASP A 392 -20.97 1.52 28.66
CA ASP A 392 -21.41 1.06 27.34
C ASP A 392 -21.10 -0.43 27.13
N GLY A 393 -19.92 -0.89 27.59
CA GLY A 393 -19.57 -2.31 27.62
C GLY A 393 -20.52 -3.15 28.47
N LEU A 394 -20.86 -2.66 29.68
CA LEU A 394 -21.82 -3.31 30.57
C LEU A 394 -23.23 -3.39 29.98
N ARG A 395 -23.76 -2.28 29.45
CA ARG A 395 -25.10 -2.25 28.85
C ARG A 395 -25.19 -3.23 27.68
N ARG A 396 -24.16 -3.27 26.83
CA ARG A 396 -24.07 -4.21 25.70
C ARG A 396 -24.07 -5.66 26.20
N HIS A 397 -23.29 -5.97 27.25
CA HIS A 397 -23.27 -7.30 27.84
C HIS A 397 -24.63 -7.71 28.43
N ILE A 398 -25.29 -6.79 29.15
CA ILE A 398 -26.62 -7.03 29.74
C ILE A 398 -27.66 -7.28 28.64
N LEU A 399 -27.74 -6.42 27.62
CA LEU A 399 -28.69 -6.58 26.51
C LEU A 399 -28.52 -7.91 25.77
N LEU A 400 -27.26 -8.30 25.52
CA LEU A 400 -26.93 -9.59 24.90
C LEU A 400 -27.26 -10.79 25.80
N SER A 401 -27.18 -10.63 27.12
CA SER A 401 -27.54 -11.68 28.10
C SER A 401 -29.03 -11.80 28.38
N SER A 402 -29.81 -10.73 28.14
CA SER A 402 -31.26 -10.66 28.41
C SER A 402 -32.15 -10.99 27.21
N GLY A 403 -31.61 -11.02 26.00
CA GLY A 403 -32.33 -11.49 24.82
C GLY A 403 -32.36 -13.02 24.79
N GLN A 404 -33.52 -13.62 24.49
CA GLN A 404 -33.59 -15.02 24.05
C GLN A 404 -32.53 -15.24 22.98
N GLU A 405 -31.71 -16.28 23.15
CA GLU A 405 -30.65 -16.71 22.24
C GLU A 405 -31.02 -16.43 20.77
N GLN A 406 -30.44 -15.37 20.19
CA GLN A 406 -30.43 -15.21 18.74
C GLN A 406 -29.32 -16.12 18.21
N PRO A 407 -29.64 -17.20 17.46
CA PRO A 407 -28.66 -18.20 17.04
C PRO A 407 -27.54 -17.61 16.19
N THR A 408 -27.80 -16.51 15.48
CA THR A 408 -26.90 -15.92 14.48
C THR A 408 -25.59 -15.37 15.05
N ALA A 409 -25.58 -14.58 16.12
CA ALA A 409 -24.32 -13.96 16.59
C ALA A 409 -23.29 -14.98 17.13
N GLN A 410 -23.74 -16.04 17.81
CA GLN A 410 -22.87 -17.09 18.35
C GLN A 410 -22.48 -18.13 17.28
N GLN A 411 -23.36 -18.36 16.31
CA GLN A 411 -23.13 -19.25 15.17
C GLN A 411 -22.24 -18.60 14.12
N THR A 412 -22.32 -17.29 13.88
CA THR A 412 -21.35 -16.52 13.07
C THR A 412 -19.98 -16.50 13.76
N ARG A 413 -19.93 -16.33 15.09
CA ARG A 413 -18.66 -16.37 15.86
C ARG A 413 -18.00 -17.76 15.82
N LYS A 414 -18.78 -18.85 15.89
CA LYS A 414 -18.28 -20.23 15.75
C LYS A 414 -17.97 -20.62 14.29
N GLN A 415 -18.81 -20.26 13.32
CA GLN A 415 -18.59 -20.57 11.90
C GLN A 415 -17.37 -19.83 11.34
N VAL A 416 -17.15 -18.58 11.72
CA VAL A 416 -15.93 -17.84 11.37
C VAL A 416 -14.71 -18.51 12.01
N THR A 417 -14.80 -18.96 13.26
CA THR A 417 -13.69 -19.66 13.92
C THR A 417 -13.39 -21.02 13.28
N VAL A 418 -14.42 -21.80 12.92
CA VAL A 418 -14.26 -23.14 12.30
C VAL A 418 -13.84 -23.03 10.84
N SER A 419 -14.35 -22.07 10.06
CA SER A 419 -13.91 -21.85 8.68
C SER A 419 -12.48 -21.29 8.60
N LEU A 420 -12.09 -20.44 9.56
CA LEU A 420 -10.70 -20.00 9.71
C LEU A 420 -9.78 -21.16 10.14
N LEU A 421 -10.21 -22.02 11.06
CA LEU A 421 -9.44 -23.19 11.47
C LEU A 421 -9.29 -24.22 10.33
N PHE A 422 -10.34 -24.51 9.56
CA PHE A 422 -10.27 -25.43 8.42
C PHE A 422 -9.39 -24.88 7.30
N GLY A 423 -9.55 -23.60 6.95
CA GLY A 423 -8.70 -22.93 5.95
C GLY A 423 -7.22 -22.85 6.37
N GLN A 424 -6.94 -22.71 7.67
CA GLN A 424 -5.57 -22.71 8.19
C GLN A 424 -4.99 -24.11 8.39
N SER A 425 -5.81 -25.17 8.48
CA SER A 425 -5.32 -26.55 8.73
C SER A 425 -4.71 -27.24 7.50
N LEU A 426 -5.13 -26.84 6.30
CA LEU A 426 -4.69 -27.44 5.04
C LEU A 426 -3.15 -27.42 4.81
N PRO A 427 -2.43 -26.30 5.02
CA PRO A 427 -0.97 -26.29 4.89
C PRO A 427 -0.27 -27.21 5.90
N PHE A 428 -0.83 -27.40 7.10
CA PHE A 428 -0.26 -28.33 8.08
C PHE A 428 -0.40 -29.79 7.66
N ILE A 429 -1.54 -30.16 7.05
CA ILE A 429 -1.72 -31.49 6.48
C ILE A 429 -0.74 -31.71 5.31
N GLY A 430 -0.58 -30.72 4.43
CA GLY A 430 0.41 -30.75 3.36
C GLY A 430 1.83 -30.97 3.88
N LEU A 431 2.24 -30.20 4.89
CA LEU A 431 3.54 -30.35 5.54
C LEU A 431 3.71 -31.72 6.20
N ALA A 432 2.69 -32.24 6.87
CA ALA A 432 2.74 -33.56 7.49
C ALA A 432 2.89 -34.68 6.45
N MET A 433 2.19 -34.59 5.31
CA MET A 433 2.33 -35.55 4.21
C MET A 433 3.72 -35.48 3.57
N ILE A 434 4.26 -34.28 3.33
CA ILE A 434 5.60 -34.09 2.78
C ILE A 434 6.66 -34.64 3.75
N ALA A 435 6.52 -34.37 5.06
CA ALA A 435 7.40 -34.90 6.08
C ALA A 435 7.35 -36.43 6.12
N ALA A 436 6.15 -37.02 6.09
CA ALA A 436 5.97 -38.47 6.04
C ALA A 436 6.62 -39.08 4.78
N ALA A 437 6.36 -38.52 3.61
CA ALA A 437 6.97 -38.97 2.36
C ALA A 437 8.51 -38.89 2.40
N THR A 438 9.06 -37.80 2.93
CA THR A 438 10.51 -37.63 3.10
C THR A 438 11.09 -38.67 4.05
N THR A 439 10.42 -38.94 5.17
CA THR A 439 10.88 -39.97 6.12
C THR A 439 10.85 -41.37 5.54
N VAL A 440 9.86 -41.67 4.68
CA VAL A 440 9.79 -42.95 3.95
C VAL A 440 10.93 -43.05 2.93
N LEU A 441 11.19 -41.98 2.16
CA LEU A 441 12.30 -41.95 1.20
C LEU A 441 13.67 -42.13 1.87
N LEU A 442 13.89 -41.54 3.04
CA LEU A 442 15.13 -41.72 3.81
C LEU A 442 15.36 -43.15 4.32
N GLN A 443 14.34 -44.02 4.27
CA GLN A 443 14.48 -45.45 4.62
C GLN A 443 14.75 -46.34 3.40
N THR A 444 14.81 -45.77 2.19
CA THR A 444 15.07 -46.53 0.95
C THR A 444 16.56 -46.59 0.65
N ASP A 445 17.01 -47.72 0.10
CA ASP A 445 18.40 -47.89 -0.33
C ASP A 445 18.75 -46.98 -1.51
N ALA A 446 20.03 -46.58 -1.59
CA ALA A 446 20.51 -45.74 -2.67
C ALA A 446 20.40 -46.46 -4.04
N PRO A 447 19.96 -45.77 -5.10
CA PRO A 447 19.95 -46.30 -6.46
C PRO A 447 21.34 -46.74 -6.96
N GLU A 448 21.37 -47.63 -7.95
CA GLU A 448 22.62 -48.09 -8.56
C GLU A 448 23.49 -46.91 -9.04
N GLY A 449 24.78 -46.93 -8.68
CA GLY A 449 25.74 -45.90 -9.05
C GLY A 449 25.75 -44.65 -8.16
N LEU A 450 24.91 -44.57 -7.12
CA LEU A 450 24.86 -43.44 -6.20
C LEU A 450 25.26 -43.84 -4.77
N SER A 451 26.02 -42.97 -4.09
CA SER A 451 26.36 -43.18 -2.67
C SER A 451 25.15 -42.91 -1.77
N GLU A 452 25.12 -43.52 -0.57
CA GLU A 452 24.07 -43.25 0.44
C GLU A 452 23.98 -41.76 0.80
N ALA A 453 25.14 -41.12 0.99
CA ALA A 453 25.22 -39.67 1.21
C ALA A 453 24.65 -38.86 0.02
N GLY A 454 24.89 -39.32 -1.22
CA GLY A 454 24.32 -38.72 -2.43
C GLY A 454 22.82 -38.90 -2.55
N TRP A 455 22.30 -40.06 -2.15
CA TRP A 455 20.86 -40.30 -2.10
C TRP A 455 20.17 -39.40 -1.08
N HIS A 456 20.73 -39.29 0.12
CA HIS A 456 20.22 -38.37 1.14
C HIS A 456 20.29 -36.90 0.69
N ALA A 457 21.36 -36.49 0.00
CA ALA A 457 21.46 -35.14 -0.58
C ALA A 457 20.35 -34.88 -1.62
N LEU A 458 20.05 -35.85 -2.49
CA LEU A 458 18.94 -35.76 -3.45
C LEU A 458 17.58 -35.69 -2.79
N ILE A 459 17.35 -36.46 -1.71
CA ILE A 459 16.08 -36.38 -0.96
C ILE A 459 15.89 -35.00 -0.36
N VAL A 460 16.94 -34.43 0.27
CA VAL A 460 16.87 -33.08 0.85
C VAL A 460 16.67 -32.01 -0.25
N PHE A 461 17.34 -32.16 -1.40
CA PHE A 461 17.11 -31.29 -2.56
C PHE A 461 15.67 -31.40 -3.07
N GLY A 462 15.14 -32.61 -3.25
CA GLY A 462 13.77 -32.86 -3.69
C GLY A 462 12.71 -32.31 -2.72
N LEU A 463 12.93 -32.48 -1.42
CA LEU A 463 12.11 -31.84 -0.38
C LEU A 463 12.13 -30.32 -0.52
N SER A 464 13.32 -29.74 -0.63
CA SER A 464 13.50 -28.28 -0.76
C SER A 464 12.85 -27.75 -2.03
N LEU A 465 12.98 -28.48 -3.14
CA LEU A 465 12.33 -28.22 -4.42
C LEU A 465 10.81 -28.18 -4.28
N VAL A 466 10.20 -29.23 -3.70
CA VAL A 466 8.74 -29.28 -3.50
C VAL A 466 8.26 -28.12 -2.64
N LEU A 467 9.00 -27.78 -1.56
CA LEU A 467 8.64 -26.68 -0.67
C LEU A 467 8.84 -25.29 -1.30
N TRP A 468 9.89 -25.08 -2.10
CA TRP A 468 10.11 -23.84 -2.85
C TRP A 468 9.05 -23.62 -3.93
N VAL A 469 8.65 -24.69 -4.63
CA VAL A 469 7.62 -24.63 -5.67
C VAL A 469 6.22 -24.44 -5.07
N SER A 470 5.88 -25.20 -4.03
CA SER A 470 4.56 -25.11 -3.38
C SER A 470 4.39 -23.87 -2.51
N GLN A 471 5.48 -23.22 -2.11
CA GLN A 471 5.50 -22.08 -1.17
C GLN A 471 4.75 -22.36 0.15
N LEU A 472 4.67 -23.63 0.57
CA LEU A 472 4.08 -24.02 1.86
C LEU A 472 4.87 -23.46 3.04
N LEU A 473 6.18 -23.25 2.84
CA LEU A 473 7.06 -22.52 3.75
C LEU A 473 7.72 -21.36 2.99
N PRO A 474 8.02 -20.24 3.66
CA PRO A 474 8.82 -19.17 3.08
C PRO A 474 10.18 -19.70 2.59
N LEU A 475 10.68 -19.20 1.47
CA LEU A 475 11.91 -19.68 0.83
C LEU A 475 13.12 -19.75 1.78
N ALA A 476 13.24 -18.75 2.65
CA ALA A 476 14.26 -18.69 3.69
C ALA A 476 14.15 -19.85 4.69
N VAL A 477 12.95 -20.17 5.13
CA VAL A 477 12.66 -21.25 6.10
C VAL A 477 12.95 -22.60 5.48
N THR A 478 12.54 -22.82 4.22
CA THR A 478 12.88 -24.03 3.46
C THR A 478 14.40 -24.21 3.36
N SER A 479 15.12 -23.13 3.10
CA SER A 479 16.58 -23.16 2.98
C SER A 479 17.27 -23.49 4.31
N LEU A 480 16.79 -22.91 5.41
CA LEU A 480 17.24 -23.24 6.77
C LEU A 480 16.95 -24.70 7.13
N LEU A 481 15.77 -25.21 6.74
CA LEU A 481 15.42 -26.62 6.91
C LEU A 481 16.40 -27.53 6.15
N GLY A 482 16.70 -27.21 4.89
CA GLY A 482 17.69 -27.93 4.10
C GLY A 482 19.07 -27.95 4.78
N MET A 483 19.56 -26.79 5.23
CA MET A 483 20.83 -26.71 5.99
C MET A 483 20.83 -27.53 7.27
N ALA A 484 19.70 -27.59 7.98
CA ALA A 484 19.60 -28.40 9.18
C ALA A 484 19.54 -29.90 8.86
N LEU A 485 18.87 -30.29 7.77
CA LEU A 485 18.71 -31.70 7.39
C LEU A 485 19.98 -32.31 6.82
N LEU A 486 20.74 -31.61 5.97
CA LEU A 486 21.97 -32.13 5.35
C LEU A 486 22.95 -32.83 6.33
N PRO A 487 23.29 -32.24 7.49
CA PRO A 487 24.14 -32.92 8.47
C PRO A 487 23.39 -33.99 9.27
N LEU A 488 22.09 -33.84 9.51
CA LEU A 488 21.28 -34.81 10.25
C LEU A 488 21.12 -36.13 9.49
N VAL A 489 20.99 -36.08 8.17
CA VAL A 489 20.90 -37.25 7.29
C VAL A 489 22.27 -37.78 6.86
N GLY A 490 23.37 -37.16 7.33
CA GLY A 490 24.73 -37.60 7.00
C GLY A 490 25.19 -37.27 5.56
N ALA A 491 24.44 -36.45 4.81
CA ALA A 491 24.82 -36.05 3.45
C ALA A 491 26.08 -35.16 3.43
N MET A 492 26.23 -34.28 4.43
CA MET A 492 27.41 -33.42 4.57
C MET A 492 27.62 -33.00 6.02
N SER A 493 28.87 -32.99 6.51
CA SER A 493 29.18 -32.60 7.89
C SER A 493 28.69 -31.18 8.25
N ALA A 494 28.21 -30.98 9.48
CA ALA A 494 27.71 -29.69 9.97
C ALA A 494 28.70 -28.52 9.79
N ALA A 495 29.99 -28.73 10.05
CA ALA A 495 31.03 -27.71 9.88
C ALA A 495 31.08 -27.18 8.43
N ASN A 496 31.05 -28.08 7.44
CA ASN A 496 31.02 -27.70 6.03
C ASN A 496 29.72 -26.99 5.66
N VAL A 497 28.56 -27.53 6.09
CA VAL A 497 27.24 -26.94 5.78
C VAL A 497 27.12 -25.51 6.29
N TYR A 498 27.46 -25.25 7.56
CA TYR A 498 27.31 -23.91 8.13
C TYR A 498 28.40 -22.93 7.66
N SER A 499 29.59 -23.42 7.28
CA SER A 499 30.64 -22.55 6.72
C SER A 499 30.25 -21.88 5.40
N LEU A 500 29.37 -22.52 4.61
CA LEU A 500 28.89 -21.99 3.33
C LEU A 500 28.03 -20.72 3.48
N PHE A 501 27.51 -20.44 4.68
CA PHE A 501 26.86 -19.16 4.96
C PHE A 501 27.84 -17.98 4.90
N GLY A 502 29.14 -18.25 5.10
CA GLY A 502 30.22 -17.29 4.98
C GLY A 502 30.65 -16.96 3.54
N ASN A 503 29.95 -17.47 2.53
CA ASN A 503 30.29 -17.26 1.13
C ASN A 503 30.25 -15.77 0.73
N LYS A 504 31.21 -15.34 -0.09
CA LYS A 504 31.36 -13.93 -0.51
C LYS A 504 30.11 -13.36 -1.21
N ALA A 505 29.36 -14.17 -1.95
CA ALA A 505 28.15 -13.73 -2.64
C ALA A 505 27.01 -13.39 -1.68
N VAL A 506 26.90 -14.12 -0.55
CA VAL A 506 25.93 -13.82 0.52
C VAL A 506 26.20 -12.43 1.11
N PHE A 507 27.47 -12.11 1.39
CA PHE A 507 27.87 -10.79 1.87
C PHE A 507 27.74 -9.68 0.83
N PHE A 508 27.98 -9.99 -0.45
CA PHE A 508 27.74 -9.05 -1.54
C PHE A 508 26.27 -8.61 -1.61
N ILE A 509 25.34 -9.57 -1.59
CA ILE A 509 23.90 -9.28 -1.59
C ILE A 509 23.48 -8.52 -0.34
N LEU A 510 23.96 -8.93 0.83
CA LEU A 510 23.67 -8.22 2.06
C LEU A 510 24.07 -6.74 1.94
N GLY A 511 25.28 -6.46 1.44
CA GLY A 511 25.74 -5.10 1.18
C GLY A 511 24.88 -4.37 0.15
N ALA A 512 24.56 -5.01 -0.97
CA ALA A 512 23.72 -4.45 -2.03
C ALA A 512 22.31 -4.09 -1.55
N PHE A 513 21.66 -4.96 -0.75
CA PHE A 513 20.34 -4.66 -0.18
C PHE A 513 20.39 -3.54 0.85
N ILE A 514 21.43 -3.48 1.68
CA ILE A 514 21.62 -2.37 2.61
C ILE A 514 21.78 -1.04 1.85
N LEU A 515 22.58 -1.03 0.78
CA LEU A 515 22.76 0.15 -0.07
C LEU A 515 21.45 0.54 -0.77
N ALA A 516 20.72 -0.43 -1.34
CA ALA A 516 19.43 -0.19 -1.97
C ALA A 516 18.40 0.39 -0.98
N ALA A 517 18.34 -0.14 0.25
CA ALA A 517 17.53 0.42 1.32
C ALA A 517 17.95 1.86 1.68
N GLY A 518 19.25 2.16 1.64
CA GLY A 518 19.78 3.51 1.76
C GLY A 518 19.30 4.45 0.65
N ILE A 519 19.29 4.00 -0.61
CA ILE A 519 18.79 4.76 -1.76
C ILE A 519 17.32 5.13 -1.53
N MET A 520 16.49 4.14 -1.21
CA MET A 520 15.07 4.35 -0.94
C MET A 520 14.85 5.33 0.21
N LYS A 521 15.54 5.12 1.34
CA LYS A 521 15.32 5.93 2.54
C LYS A 521 15.83 7.37 2.39
N SER A 522 16.86 7.58 1.56
CA SER A 522 17.39 8.92 1.26
C SER A 522 16.44 9.78 0.42
N GLY A 523 15.39 9.20 -0.16
CA GLY A 523 14.46 9.86 -1.08
C GLY A 523 15.03 10.13 -2.47
N LEU A 524 16.26 9.65 -2.76
CA LEU A 524 16.93 9.83 -4.04
C LEU A 524 16.10 9.25 -5.20
N SER A 525 15.53 8.06 -4.99
CA SER A 525 14.71 7.35 -5.96
C SER A 525 13.48 8.15 -6.39
N GLU A 526 12.72 8.71 -5.44
CA GLU A 526 11.51 9.47 -5.72
C GLU A 526 11.82 10.80 -6.43
N HIS A 527 12.87 11.50 -6.01
CA HIS A 527 13.30 12.74 -6.66
C HIS A 527 13.74 12.50 -8.10
N LEU A 528 14.51 11.44 -8.35
CA LEU A 528 14.93 11.05 -9.70
C LEU A 528 13.70 10.73 -10.56
N ALA A 529 12.75 9.96 -10.02
CA ALA A 529 11.55 9.59 -10.74
C ALA A 529 10.70 10.81 -11.14
N LEU A 530 10.44 11.72 -10.19
CA LEU A 530 9.68 12.94 -10.47
C LEU A 530 10.40 13.87 -11.44
N ALA A 531 11.73 13.97 -11.36
CA ALA A 531 12.51 14.78 -12.31
C ALA A 531 12.35 14.25 -13.75
N VAL A 532 12.40 12.93 -13.93
CA VAL A 532 12.18 12.28 -15.22
C VAL A 532 10.74 12.46 -15.70
N PHE A 533 9.74 12.20 -14.86
CA PHE A 533 8.33 12.37 -15.24
C PHE A 533 7.98 13.83 -15.54
N LYS A 534 8.55 14.81 -14.82
CA LYS A 534 8.36 16.23 -15.14
C LYS A 534 8.94 16.60 -16.50
N ARG A 535 10.08 16.01 -16.87
CA ARG A 535 10.77 16.29 -18.13
C ARG A 535 10.10 15.60 -19.32
N PHE A 536 9.69 14.34 -19.15
CA PHE A 536 9.23 13.47 -20.22
C PHE A 536 7.72 13.16 -20.19
N GLY A 537 6.99 13.54 -19.14
CA GLY A 537 5.55 13.29 -18.99
C GLY A 537 4.61 14.23 -19.76
N LYS A 538 5.16 15.10 -20.62
CA LYS A 538 4.37 16.12 -21.35
C LYS A 538 3.52 15.57 -22.49
N THR A 539 3.80 14.36 -22.97
CA THR A 539 3.02 13.70 -24.03
C THR A 539 2.79 12.24 -23.67
N SER A 540 1.68 11.67 -24.12
CA SER A 540 1.29 10.28 -23.82
C SER A 540 2.41 9.28 -24.16
N ARG A 541 2.94 9.33 -25.39
CA ARG A 541 4.04 8.45 -25.82
C ARG A 541 5.29 8.57 -24.95
N ARG A 542 5.71 9.80 -24.61
CA ARG A 542 6.92 10.01 -23.81
C ARG A 542 6.70 9.62 -22.36
N LEU A 543 5.50 9.83 -21.83
CA LEU A 543 5.11 9.35 -20.50
C LEU A 543 5.21 7.83 -20.45
N LEU A 544 4.55 7.11 -21.38
CA LEU A 544 4.59 5.65 -21.44
C LEU A 544 6.02 5.10 -21.56
N LEU A 545 6.85 5.66 -22.45
CA LEU A 545 8.25 5.26 -22.57
C LEU A 545 9.06 5.58 -21.31
N SER A 546 8.80 6.71 -20.64
CA SER A 546 9.42 7.00 -19.35
C SER A 546 9.00 6.02 -18.26
N MET A 547 7.75 5.52 -18.30
CA MET A 547 7.27 4.48 -17.40
C MET A 547 7.93 3.13 -17.64
N LEU A 548 8.55 2.89 -18.80
CA LEU A 548 9.34 1.69 -19.09
C LEU A 548 10.82 1.88 -18.75
N LEU A 549 11.42 2.94 -19.30
CA LEU A 549 12.87 3.13 -19.27
C LEU A 549 13.40 3.58 -17.90
N LEU A 550 12.66 4.40 -17.17
CA LEU A 550 13.08 4.83 -15.83
C LEU A 550 13.19 3.63 -14.87
N PRO A 551 12.15 2.78 -14.68
CA PRO A 551 12.29 1.62 -13.83
C PRO A 551 13.38 0.67 -14.31
N ALA A 552 13.60 0.53 -15.62
CA ALA A 552 14.68 -0.31 -16.15
C ALA A 552 16.07 0.19 -15.74
N VAL A 553 16.31 1.51 -15.82
CA VAL A 553 17.56 2.12 -15.38
C VAL A 553 17.70 2.03 -13.86
N MET A 554 16.63 2.31 -13.11
CA MET A 554 16.66 2.19 -11.64
C MET A 554 16.97 0.75 -11.21
N ALA A 555 16.38 -0.24 -11.87
CA ALA A 555 16.58 -1.65 -11.57
C ALA A 555 18.00 -2.14 -11.90
N CYS A 556 18.84 -1.36 -12.60
CA CYS A 556 20.26 -1.69 -12.74
C CYS A 556 21.05 -1.46 -11.44
N PHE A 557 20.49 -0.73 -10.46
CA PHE A 557 21.21 -0.30 -9.25
C PHE A 557 20.52 -0.72 -7.95
N MET A 558 19.27 -1.15 -8.02
CA MET A 558 18.48 -1.59 -6.88
C MET A 558 17.52 -2.69 -7.31
N PRO A 559 17.00 -3.49 -6.37
CA PRO A 559 16.15 -4.62 -6.70
C PRO A 559 14.86 -4.22 -7.42
N GLU A 560 14.46 -4.99 -8.44
CA GLU A 560 13.27 -4.72 -9.27
C GLU A 560 11.98 -4.53 -8.44
N HIS A 561 11.80 -5.29 -7.37
CA HIS A 561 10.64 -5.16 -6.47
C HIS A 561 10.66 -3.84 -5.67
N ALA A 562 11.85 -3.36 -5.29
CA ALA A 562 12.00 -2.08 -4.60
C ALA A 562 11.70 -0.91 -5.55
N VAL A 563 12.11 -1.01 -6.82
CA VAL A 563 11.77 -0.01 -7.85
C VAL A 563 10.27 0.09 -8.04
N ALA A 564 9.62 -1.07 -8.19
CA ALA A 564 8.16 -1.11 -8.36
C ALA A 564 7.41 -0.56 -7.14
N ALA A 565 7.85 -0.86 -5.91
CA ALA A 565 7.24 -0.35 -4.69
C ALA A 565 7.33 1.19 -4.58
N VAL A 566 8.46 1.79 -4.99
CA VAL A 566 8.64 3.25 -4.97
C VAL A 566 7.83 3.93 -6.07
N LEU A 567 7.81 3.36 -7.27
CA LEU A 567 7.16 3.98 -8.43
C LEU A 567 5.64 3.79 -8.44
N LEU A 568 5.13 2.66 -7.95
CA LEU A 568 3.70 2.34 -8.04
C LEU A 568 2.78 3.44 -7.48
N PRO A 569 2.99 3.99 -6.26
CA PRO A 569 2.13 5.05 -5.74
C PRO A 569 2.16 6.32 -6.59
N ILE A 570 3.33 6.66 -7.15
CA ILE A 570 3.51 7.83 -8.03
C ILE A 570 2.74 7.61 -9.32
N ILE A 571 2.93 6.45 -9.95
CA ILE A 571 2.29 6.09 -11.21
C ILE A 571 0.78 6.00 -11.04
N TRP A 572 0.31 5.41 -9.95
CA TRP A 572 -1.11 5.39 -9.61
C TRP A 572 -1.69 6.80 -9.56
N SER A 573 -1.02 7.71 -8.85
CA SER A 573 -1.49 9.11 -8.76
C SER A 573 -1.56 9.79 -10.13
N ILE A 574 -0.62 9.46 -11.03
CA ILE A 574 -0.60 9.97 -12.40
C ILE A 574 -1.78 9.40 -13.21
N VAL A 575 -1.99 8.08 -13.19
CA VAL A 575 -3.10 7.42 -13.89
C VAL A 575 -4.44 7.96 -13.40
N TYR A 576 -4.58 8.17 -12.08
CA TYR A 576 -5.76 8.79 -11.49
C TYR A 576 -5.93 10.24 -11.95
N GLY A 577 -4.84 11.02 -12.00
CA GLY A 577 -4.85 12.39 -12.55
C GLY A 577 -5.29 12.45 -14.02
N LEU A 578 -4.99 11.43 -14.81
CA LEU A 578 -5.44 11.32 -16.20
C LEU A 578 -6.93 10.95 -16.34
N GLY A 579 -7.64 10.66 -15.24
CA GLY A 579 -9.04 10.26 -15.26
C GLY A 579 -9.29 8.90 -15.95
N LEU A 580 -8.25 8.05 -16.05
CA LEU A 580 -8.35 6.77 -16.74
C LEU A 580 -8.94 5.71 -15.81
N LYS A 581 -10.01 5.06 -16.27
CA LYS A 581 -10.70 3.99 -15.54
C LYS A 581 -10.04 2.62 -15.77
N PRO A 582 -10.22 1.65 -14.85
CA PRO A 582 -9.86 0.27 -15.10
C PRO A 582 -10.45 -0.28 -16.40
N GLY A 583 -9.69 -1.12 -17.10
CA GLY A 583 -10.01 -1.57 -18.46
C GLY A 583 -9.52 -0.64 -19.58
N ASN A 584 -9.07 0.58 -19.27
CA ASN A 584 -8.41 1.43 -20.27
C ASN A 584 -7.03 0.86 -20.64
N ARG A 585 -6.81 0.61 -21.93
CA ARG A 585 -5.57 0.00 -22.45
C ARG A 585 -4.33 0.85 -22.20
N TYR A 586 -4.43 2.18 -22.22
CA TYR A 586 -3.30 3.06 -21.95
C TYR A 586 -2.92 3.05 -20.46
N ALA A 587 -3.90 3.03 -19.55
CA ALA A 587 -3.63 2.85 -18.12
C ALA A 587 -2.98 1.49 -17.84
N ALA A 588 -3.52 0.41 -18.42
CA ALA A 588 -2.91 -0.92 -18.34
C ALA A 588 -1.47 -0.93 -18.87
N ALA A 589 -1.21 -0.25 -20.00
CA ALA A 589 0.12 -0.14 -20.58
C ALA A 589 1.09 0.62 -19.68
N ILE A 590 0.67 1.69 -18.99
CA ILE A 590 1.51 2.41 -18.03
C ILE A 590 1.97 1.49 -16.89
N PHE A 591 1.04 0.72 -16.32
CA PHE A 591 1.36 -0.20 -15.24
C PHE A 591 2.26 -1.35 -15.72
N LEU A 592 1.95 -1.96 -16.88
CA LEU A 592 2.82 -2.97 -17.51
C LEU A 592 4.21 -2.41 -17.85
N ALA A 593 4.29 -1.19 -18.36
CA ALA A 593 5.55 -0.51 -18.65
C ALA A 593 6.43 -0.43 -17.39
N MET A 594 5.87 -0.04 -16.25
CA MET A 594 6.64 0.02 -15.01
C MET A 594 7.12 -1.35 -14.56
N ALA A 595 6.22 -2.34 -14.52
CA ALA A 595 6.57 -3.68 -14.06
C ALA A 595 7.62 -4.32 -14.98
N TRP A 596 7.39 -4.33 -16.28
CA TRP A 596 8.35 -4.89 -17.24
C TRP A 596 9.65 -4.10 -17.29
N GLY A 597 9.60 -2.78 -17.17
CA GLY A 597 10.80 -1.95 -17.05
C GLY A 597 11.67 -2.43 -15.89
N ALA A 598 11.08 -2.58 -14.71
CA ALA A 598 11.79 -3.03 -13.52
C ALA A 598 12.33 -4.46 -13.67
N VAL A 599 11.53 -5.40 -14.18
CA VAL A 599 11.93 -6.80 -14.40
C VAL A 599 13.06 -6.91 -15.40
N ILE A 600 12.90 -6.32 -16.59
CA ILE A 600 13.90 -6.39 -17.67
C ILE A 600 15.21 -5.69 -17.23
N GLY A 601 15.11 -4.50 -16.65
CA GLY A 601 16.28 -3.76 -16.15
C GLY A 601 17.00 -4.49 -15.02
N GLY A 602 16.26 -5.22 -14.17
CA GLY A 602 16.83 -6.00 -13.09
C GLY A 602 17.78 -7.12 -13.56
N VAL A 603 17.70 -7.53 -14.84
CA VAL A 603 18.58 -8.56 -15.43
C VAL A 603 19.92 -7.98 -15.88
N MET A 604 19.98 -6.68 -16.17
CA MET A 604 21.16 -6.03 -16.77
C MET A 604 22.43 -6.20 -15.94
N THR A 605 22.34 -6.08 -14.61
CA THR A 605 23.48 -6.07 -13.71
C THR A 605 23.27 -7.06 -12.55
N LEU A 606 24.35 -7.36 -11.82
CA LEU A 606 24.29 -8.20 -10.61
C LEU A 606 23.53 -7.56 -9.43
N LEU A 607 23.12 -6.29 -9.53
CA LEU A 607 22.46 -5.55 -8.45
C LEU A 607 20.94 -5.57 -8.57
N GLY A 608 20.42 -5.81 -9.77
CA GLY A 608 19.01 -5.63 -10.08
C GLY A 608 18.08 -6.70 -9.55
N GLY A 609 18.62 -7.88 -9.25
CA GLY A 609 17.90 -8.97 -8.62
C GLY A 609 18.87 -9.92 -7.96
N ALA A 610 18.39 -10.64 -6.96
CA ALA A 610 19.23 -11.55 -6.20
C ALA A 610 19.83 -12.68 -7.10
N ARG A 611 19.08 -13.09 -8.14
CA ARG A 611 19.41 -14.19 -9.07
C ARG A 611 20.86 -14.23 -9.58
N GLY A 612 21.44 -13.10 -9.96
CA GLY A 612 22.78 -13.07 -10.57
C GLY A 612 23.89 -13.44 -9.58
N PRO A 613 23.95 -12.77 -8.41
CA PRO A 613 24.85 -13.19 -7.34
C PRO A 613 24.67 -14.64 -6.89
N LEU A 614 23.46 -15.20 -6.93
CA LEU A 614 23.24 -16.61 -6.60
C LEU A 614 23.91 -17.52 -7.61
N ALA A 615 23.74 -17.19 -8.89
CA ALA A 615 24.33 -17.95 -9.97
C ALA A 615 25.86 -17.95 -9.87
N MET A 616 26.44 -16.78 -9.57
CA MET A 616 27.87 -16.62 -9.29
C MET A 616 28.32 -17.47 -8.10
N ALA A 617 27.54 -17.49 -7.01
CA ALA A 617 27.88 -18.25 -5.82
C ALA A 617 27.86 -19.77 -6.06
N ILE A 618 26.81 -20.26 -6.73
CA ILE A 618 26.63 -21.69 -6.97
C ILE A 618 27.71 -22.21 -7.91
N VAL A 619 28.00 -21.51 -9.02
CA VAL A 619 29.04 -21.96 -9.96
C VAL A 619 30.42 -21.99 -9.30
N GLU A 620 30.73 -21.02 -8.45
CA GLU A 620 32.00 -20.98 -7.74
C GLU A 620 32.13 -22.09 -6.71
N GLU A 621 31.07 -22.36 -5.94
CA GLU A 621 31.11 -23.43 -4.95
C GLU A 621 31.15 -24.81 -5.60
N MET A 622 30.50 -25.00 -6.75
CA MET A 622 30.50 -26.28 -7.46
C MET A 622 31.77 -26.51 -8.28
N THR A 623 32.38 -25.48 -8.85
CA THR A 623 33.44 -25.65 -9.86
C THR A 623 34.76 -24.93 -9.55
N GLY A 624 34.77 -24.05 -8.54
CA GLY A 624 35.89 -23.16 -8.25
C GLY A 624 36.05 -21.98 -9.23
N GLN A 625 35.21 -21.90 -10.27
CA GLN A 625 35.23 -20.81 -11.25
C GLN A 625 34.21 -19.72 -10.90
N SER A 626 34.48 -18.47 -11.25
CA SER A 626 33.55 -17.36 -11.03
C SER A 626 33.61 -16.37 -12.19
N PHE A 627 32.59 -15.52 -12.32
CA PHE A 627 32.52 -14.46 -13.33
C PHE A 627 32.45 -13.08 -12.67
N THR A 628 32.91 -12.06 -13.39
CA THR A 628 32.94 -10.68 -12.91
C THR A 628 31.62 -9.95 -13.13
N PHE A 629 31.50 -8.76 -12.52
CA PHE A 629 30.38 -7.85 -12.78
C PHE A 629 30.28 -7.45 -14.26
N VAL A 630 31.44 -7.31 -14.92
CA VAL A 630 31.52 -6.93 -16.34
C VAL A 630 31.08 -8.09 -17.21
N ASP A 631 31.51 -9.31 -16.93
CA ASP A 631 31.13 -10.51 -17.70
C ASP A 631 29.61 -10.70 -17.71
N TRP A 632 28.96 -10.59 -16.54
CA TRP A 632 27.51 -10.64 -16.43
C TRP A 632 26.84 -9.55 -17.27
N THR A 633 27.30 -8.30 -17.11
CA THR A 633 26.66 -7.14 -17.74
C THR A 633 26.80 -7.21 -19.25
N LEU A 634 27.98 -7.59 -19.77
CA LEU A 634 28.21 -7.76 -21.19
C LEU A 634 27.42 -8.94 -21.77
N ALA A 635 27.27 -10.04 -21.03
CA ALA A 635 26.47 -11.18 -21.46
C ALA A 635 24.96 -10.85 -21.52
N ALA A 636 24.45 -10.09 -20.55
CA ALA A 636 23.05 -9.71 -20.45
C ALA A 636 22.64 -8.54 -21.36
N ALA A 637 23.53 -7.59 -21.64
CA ALA A 637 23.19 -6.32 -22.27
C ALA A 637 22.47 -6.44 -23.63
N PRO A 638 22.91 -7.24 -24.62
CA PRO A 638 22.22 -7.34 -25.89
C PRO A 638 20.79 -7.90 -25.75
N ILE A 639 20.62 -8.88 -24.85
CA ILE A 639 19.33 -9.49 -24.57
C ILE A 639 18.41 -8.46 -23.92
N VAL A 640 18.86 -7.81 -22.86
CA VAL A 640 18.09 -6.80 -22.11
C VAL A 640 17.70 -5.62 -23.00
N LEU A 641 18.62 -5.07 -23.79
CA LEU A 641 18.33 -3.96 -24.70
C LEU A 641 17.34 -4.35 -25.79
N GLY A 642 17.48 -5.56 -26.35
CA GLY A 642 16.54 -6.09 -27.34
C GLY A 642 15.14 -6.31 -26.75
N VAL A 643 15.04 -6.90 -25.56
CA VAL A 643 13.78 -7.12 -24.86
C VAL A 643 13.13 -5.79 -24.45
N LEU A 644 13.89 -4.79 -23.99
CA LEU A 644 13.37 -3.44 -23.70
C LEU A 644 12.81 -2.78 -24.96
N LEU A 645 13.50 -2.89 -26.09
CA LEU A 645 13.03 -2.36 -27.37
C LEU A 645 11.72 -3.05 -27.79
N THR A 646 11.65 -4.38 -27.67
CA THR A 646 10.43 -5.13 -27.96
C THR A 646 9.29 -4.73 -27.03
N ALA A 647 9.53 -4.61 -25.73
CA ALA A 647 8.54 -4.14 -24.77
C ALA A 647 8.02 -2.74 -25.14
N ALA A 648 8.91 -1.81 -25.51
CA ALA A 648 8.53 -0.48 -25.96
C ALA A 648 7.63 -0.52 -27.19
N ILE A 649 7.97 -1.33 -28.20
CA ILE A 649 7.18 -1.49 -29.43
C ILE A 649 5.80 -2.11 -29.12
N LEU A 650 5.76 -3.17 -28.30
CA LEU A 650 4.52 -3.84 -27.92
C LEU A 650 3.58 -2.91 -27.16
N LEU A 651 4.10 -2.18 -26.17
CA LEU A 651 3.31 -1.23 -25.37
C LEU A 651 2.80 -0.06 -26.22
N LEU A 652 3.64 0.48 -27.12
CA LEU A 652 3.24 1.55 -28.04
C LEU A 652 2.17 1.10 -29.05
N ARG A 653 2.14 -0.18 -29.43
CA ARG A 653 1.10 -0.75 -30.30
C ARG A 653 -0.19 -1.09 -29.54
N PHE A 654 -0.06 -1.52 -28.29
CA PHE A 654 -1.19 -1.93 -27.46
C PHE A 654 -2.01 -0.73 -26.96
N ALA A 655 -1.34 0.36 -26.60
CA ALA A 655 -1.98 1.53 -26.03
C ALA A 655 -2.44 2.53 -27.11
N PRO A 656 -3.69 3.02 -27.09
CA PRO A 656 -4.06 4.20 -27.87
C PRO A 656 -3.40 5.44 -27.24
N HIS A 657 -2.82 6.31 -28.07
CA HIS A 657 -2.04 7.47 -27.62
C HIS A 657 -2.68 8.83 -27.96
N GLU A 658 -3.73 8.82 -28.76
CA GLU A 658 -4.43 9.99 -29.26
C GLU A 658 -5.44 10.47 -28.20
N ASP A 659 -5.58 11.79 -28.05
CA ASP A 659 -6.58 12.47 -27.20
C ASP A 659 -6.51 12.25 -25.67
N ILE A 660 -5.33 11.96 -25.11
CA ILE A 660 -5.16 11.91 -23.65
C ILE A 660 -4.69 13.27 -23.11
N ASP A 661 -5.52 13.91 -22.28
CA ASP A 661 -5.16 15.17 -21.62
C ASP A 661 -4.09 14.95 -20.54
N MET A 662 -2.92 15.54 -20.77
CA MET A 662 -1.76 15.44 -19.88
C MET A 662 -1.79 16.46 -18.74
N GLN A 663 -2.71 17.43 -18.73
CA GLN A 663 -2.77 18.44 -17.66
C GLN A 663 -2.97 17.81 -16.29
N GLY A 664 -3.86 16.82 -16.20
CA GLY A 664 -4.12 16.08 -14.96
C GLY A 664 -2.90 15.30 -14.45
N ALA A 665 -2.16 14.62 -15.35
CA ALA A 665 -0.89 13.97 -14.99
C ALA A 665 0.15 14.98 -14.49
N MET A 666 0.32 16.09 -15.20
CA MET A 666 1.30 17.12 -14.84
C MET A 666 0.96 17.79 -13.50
N HIS A 667 -0.33 18.02 -13.22
CA HIS A 667 -0.79 18.53 -11.93
C HIS A 667 -0.41 17.57 -10.79
N ARG A 668 -0.64 16.26 -10.95
CA ARG A 668 -0.28 15.25 -9.95
C ARG A 668 1.22 15.11 -9.74
N ILE A 669 2.02 15.17 -10.81
CA ILE A 669 3.49 15.19 -10.73
C ILE A 669 3.95 16.43 -9.95
N HIS A 670 3.37 17.59 -10.22
CA HIS A 670 3.71 18.82 -9.53
C HIS A 670 3.32 18.78 -8.05
N GLU A 671 2.12 18.33 -7.74
CA GLU A 671 1.62 18.12 -6.38
C GLU A 671 2.54 17.19 -5.60
N ARG A 672 2.92 16.05 -6.19
CA ARG A 672 3.85 15.10 -5.56
C ARG A 672 5.26 15.67 -5.38
N GLN A 673 5.70 16.54 -6.29
CA GLN A 673 6.97 17.26 -6.17
C GLN A 673 6.94 18.26 -4.99
N LEU A 674 5.84 18.98 -4.82
CA LEU A 674 5.66 19.90 -3.68
C LEU A 674 5.64 19.14 -2.35
N GLU A 675 5.02 17.96 -2.30
CA GLU A 675 5.01 17.08 -1.12
C GLU A 675 6.41 16.56 -0.75
N LEU A 676 7.25 16.23 -1.74
CA LEU A 676 8.60 15.71 -1.52
C LEU A 676 9.61 16.82 -1.16
N GLY A 677 9.40 18.03 -1.64
CA GLY A 677 10.31 19.15 -1.42
C GLY A 677 11.57 19.09 -2.27
N LEU A 678 12.59 19.83 -1.86
CA LEU A 678 13.90 19.83 -2.51
C LEU A 678 14.77 18.68 -1.98
N MET A 679 15.65 18.17 -2.84
CA MET A 679 16.56 17.09 -2.47
C MET A 679 17.53 17.55 -1.38
N ASP A 680 17.40 16.94 -0.21
CA ASP A 680 18.26 17.16 0.95
C ASP A 680 19.71 16.71 0.71
N VAL A 681 20.63 17.22 1.53
CA VAL A 681 22.05 16.86 1.53
C VAL A 681 22.25 15.35 1.64
N ARG A 682 21.38 14.65 2.39
CA ARG A 682 21.39 13.18 2.50
C ARG A 682 21.19 12.50 1.14
N GLY A 683 20.20 12.92 0.37
CA GLY A 683 19.92 12.38 -0.97
C GLY A 683 21.09 12.62 -1.94
N LYS A 684 21.68 13.82 -1.92
CA LYS A 684 22.86 14.15 -2.74
C LYS A 684 24.08 13.31 -2.35
N SER A 685 24.33 13.16 -1.05
CA SER A 685 25.44 12.35 -0.52
C SER A 685 25.28 10.87 -0.90
N MET A 686 24.05 10.36 -0.87
CA MET A 686 23.74 9.00 -1.31
C MET A 686 24.02 8.80 -2.80
N ALA A 687 23.66 9.77 -3.65
CA ALA A 687 23.94 9.72 -5.09
C ALA A 687 25.46 9.66 -5.36
N VAL A 688 26.24 10.48 -4.65
CA VAL A 688 27.71 10.49 -4.76
C VAL A 688 28.31 9.16 -4.30
N LEU A 689 27.84 8.63 -3.15
CA LEU A 689 28.30 7.33 -2.65
C LEU A 689 28.02 6.21 -3.65
N MET A 690 26.81 6.14 -4.20
CA MET A 690 26.44 5.13 -5.19
C MET A 690 27.27 5.25 -6.47
N PHE A 691 27.52 6.47 -6.94
CA PHE A 691 28.37 6.70 -8.11
C PHE A 691 29.76 6.09 -7.91
N PHE A 692 30.43 6.39 -6.79
CA PHE A 692 31.74 5.81 -6.50
C PHE A 692 31.72 4.30 -6.26
N THR A 693 30.65 3.78 -5.65
CA THR A 693 30.49 2.33 -5.43
C THR A 693 30.39 1.57 -6.75
N VAL A 694 29.60 2.08 -7.71
CA VAL A 694 29.48 1.50 -9.05
C VAL A 694 30.79 1.56 -9.82
N VAL A 695 31.50 2.70 -9.77
CA VAL A 695 32.83 2.84 -10.38
C VAL A 695 33.80 1.82 -9.78
N ALA A 696 33.79 1.63 -8.45
CA ALA A 696 34.61 0.62 -7.80
C ALA A 696 34.25 -0.81 -8.22
N TRP A 697 32.97 -1.16 -8.38
CA TRP A 697 32.59 -2.49 -8.88
C TRP A 697 33.06 -2.74 -10.32
N ILE A 698 33.06 -1.72 -11.18
CA ILE A 698 33.49 -1.86 -12.57
C ILE A 698 35.01 -2.06 -12.66
N PHE A 699 35.81 -1.25 -11.95
CA PHE A 699 37.26 -1.20 -12.15
C PHE A 699 38.08 -1.94 -11.08
N MET A 700 37.51 -2.22 -9.91
CA MET A 700 38.25 -2.69 -8.73
C MET A 700 37.73 -4.03 -8.19
N SER A 701 36.71 -4.63 -8.82
CA SER A 701 36.07 -5.86 -8.34
C SER A 701 37.00 -7.08 -8.34
N GLU A 702 37.91 -7.20 -9.30
CA GLU A 702 38.91 -8.27 -9.33
C GLU A 702 39.92 -8.15 -8.17
N THR A 703 40.31 -6.92 -7.83
CA THR A 703 41.33 -6.67 -6.80
C THR A 703 40.82 -6.73 -5.37
N PHE A 704 39.63 -6.18 -5.09
CA PHE A 704 39.10 -6.07 -3.72
C PHE A 704 37.89 -6.97 -3.47
N GLY A 705 37.27 -7.54 -4.51
CA GLY A 705 36.06 -8.34 -4.43
C GLY A 705 34.79 -7.49 -4.31
N LEU A 706 33.71 -7.95 -4.96
CA LEU A 706 32.40 -7.27 -4.96
C LEU A 706 31.84 -7.05 -3.55
N ALA A 707 31.95 -8.06 -2.69
CA ALA A 707 31.45 -8.04 -1.33
C ALA A 707 32.15 -6.99 -0.46
N SER A 708 33.48 -6.92 -0.51
CA SER A 708 34.26 -5.94 0.27
C SER A 708 33.91 -4.51 -0.12
N ILE A 709 33.78 -4.23 -1.43
CA ILE A 709 33.37 -2.92 -1.93
C ILE A 709 31.98 -2.56 -1.41
N ALA A 710 31.02 -3.49 -1.47
CA ALA A 710 29.67 -3.27 -0.97
C ALA A 710 29.67 -2.98 0.54
N LEU A 711 30.38 -3.78 1.34
CA LEU A 711 30.46 -3.61 2.80
C LEU A 711 31.14 -2.29 3.19
N LEU A 712 32.21 -1.89 2.50
CA LEU A 712 32.86 -0.59 2.73
C LEU A 712 31.93 0.58 2.38
N ALA A 713 31.15 0.47 1.30
CA ALA A 713 30.15 1.47 0.95
C ALA A 713 29.05 1.56 2.02
N VAL A 714 28.60 0.42 2.57
CA VAL A 714 27.65 0.38 3.70
C VAL A 714 28.24 1.09 4.93
N VAL A 715 29.47 0.77 5.32
CA VAL A 715 30.15 1.43 6.45
C VAL A 715 30.27 2.93 6.21
N THR A 716 30.60 3.34 4.99
CA THR A 716 30.71 4.76 4.59
C THR A 716 29.36 5.46 4.67
N MET A 717 28.28 4.82 4.21
CA MET A 717 26.91 5.34 4.27
C MET A 717 26.49 5.69 5.70
N PHE A 718 26.77 4.80 6.65
CA PHE A 718 26.46 5.02 8.07
C PHE A 718 27.41 6.02 8.73
N SER A 719 28.69 6.00 8.37
CA SER A 719 29.69 6.94 8.90
C SER A 719 29.37 8.38 8.50
N LEU A 720 28.88 8.58 7.28
CA LEU A 720 28.40 9.87 6.77
C LEU A 720 27.00 10.24 7.30
N ARG A 721 26.38 9.39 8.14
CA ARG A 721 25.02 9.58 8.70
C ARG A 721 23.96 9.86 7.64
N ILE A 722 24.07 9.21 6.47
CA ILE A 722 23.08 9.35 5.39
C ILE A 722 21.74 8.75 5.85
N VAL A 723 21.78 7.59 6.51
CA VAL A 723 20.62 6.86 7.06
C VAL A 723 20.96 6.23 8.41
N GLY A 724 19.93 5.98 9.24
CA GLY A 724 20.05 5.24 10.51
C GLY A 724 19.82 3.74 10.37
N TRP A 725 20.52 2.90 11.14
CA TRP A 725 20.41 1.44 11.04
C TRP A 725 18.97 0.94 11.27
N LYS A 726 18.33 1.45 12.33
CA LYS A 726 16.93 1.11 12.66
C LYS A 726 15.95 1.53 11.56
N GLU A 727 16.28 2.56 10.77
CA GLU A 727 15.39 3.05 9.71
C GLU A 727 15.38 2.14 8.50
N ILE A 728 16.51 1.52 8.17
CA ILE A 728 16.64 0.68 6.98
C ILE A 728 16.51 -0.81 7.27
N GLN A 729 16.63 -1.26 8.54
CA GLN A 729 16.58 -2.68 8.90
C GLN A 729 15.30 -3.38 8.40
N SER A 730 14.16 -2.69 8.38
CA SER A 730 12.89 -3.22 7.88
C SER A 730 12.80 -3.33 6.36
N HIS A 731 13.71 -2.68 5.63
CA HIS A 731 13.77 -2.67 4.16
C HIS A 731 14.80 -3.67 3.60
N ILE A 732 15.56 -4.32 4.48
CA ILE A 732 16.52 -5.37 4.10
C ILE A 732 15.77 -6.70 4.04
N ASP A 733 15.85 -7.38 2.90
CA ASP A 733 15.28 -8.72 2.75
C ASP A 733 16.23 -9.79 3.33
N TRP A 734 16.12 -9.99 4.64
CA TRP A 734 16.85 -11.05 5.35
C TRP A 734 16.49 -12.45 4.86
N GLY A 735 15.28 -12.63 4.32
CA GLY A 735 14.81 -13.91 3.81
C GLY A 735 15.64 -14.36 2.62
N ILE A 736 15.92 -13.46 1.68
CA ILE A 736 16.80 -13.75 0.53
C ILE A 736 18.22 -14.08 1.01
N VAL A 737 18.80 -13.31 1.93
CA VAL A 737 20.16 -13.61 2.45
C VAL A 737 20.24 -15.02 3.05
N LEU A 738 19.24 -15.41 3.86
CA LEU A 738 19.16 -16.73 4.46
C LEU A 738 18.93 -17.84 3.41
N MET A 739 18.12 -17.56 2.39
CA MET A 739 17.86 -18.48 1.31
C MET A 739 19.14 -18.87 0.55
N TYR A 740 20.07 -17.92 0.39
CA TYR A 740 21.29 -18.13 -0.40
C TYR A 740 22.22 -19.11 0.29
N GLY A 741 22.44 -18.90 1.59
CA GLY A 741 23.25 -19.82 2.39
C GLY A 741 22.74 -21.26 2.30
N GLY A 742 21.42 -21.46 2.35
CA GLY A 742 20.86 -22.81 2.23
C GLY A 742 20.84 -23.37 0.81
N ALA A 743 20.55 -22.56 -0.21
CA ALA A 743 20.62 -22.98 -1.61
C ALA A 743 22.05 -23.40 -2.01
N ILE A 744 23.05 -22.61 -1.60
CA ILE A 744 24.47 -22.93 -1.79
C ILE A 744 24.84 -24.21 -1.06
N ALA A 745 24.39 -24.39 0.19
CA ALA A 745 24.64 -25.61 0.95
C ALA A 745 24.07 -26.87 0.29
N ILE A 746 22.84 -26.79 -0.22
CA ILE A 746 22.21 -27.89 -0.95
C ILE A 746 22.96 -28.16 -2.25
N ALA A 747 23.25 -27.13 -3.05
CA ALA A 747 24.00 -27.28 -4.30
C ALA A 747 25.38 -27.92 -4.08
N LYS A 748 26.13 -27.45 -3.08
CA LYS A 748 27.45 -27.99 -2.73
C LYS A 748 27.35 -29.44 -2.22
N SER A 749 26.30 -29.80 -1.51
CA SER A 749 26.09 -31.19 -1.07
C SER A 749 25.88 -32.14 -2.25
N LEU A 750 25.18 -31.70 -3.31
CA LEU A 750 24.95 -32.51 -4.51
C LEU A 750 26.23 -32.73 -5.31
N GLU A 751 27.08 -31.71 -5.40
CA GLU A 751 28.40 -31.81 -6.03
C GLU A 751 29.32 -32.76 -5.23
N LYS A 752 29.50 -32.50 -3.94
CA LYS A 752 30.42 -33.25 -3.09
C LYS A 752 30.09 -34.74 -2.97
N THR A 753 28.82 -35.11 -3.10
CA THR A 753 28.35 -36.49 -2.97
C THR A 753 28.27 -37.24 -4.31
N GLY A 754 28.55 -36.56 -5.44
CA GLY A 754 28.39 -37.11 -6.80
C GLY A 754 26.94 -37.19 -7.28
N ALA A 755 25.97 -36.73 -6.48
CA ALA A 755 24.55 -36.76 -6.82
C ALA A 755 24.21 -35.91 -8.05
N ALA A 756 24.85 -34.75 -8.20
CA ALA A 756 24.63 -33.86 -9.34
C ALA A 756 25.01 -34.52 -10.68
N GLU A 757 26.14 -35.23 -10.70
CA GLU A 757 26.62 -35.98 -11.87
C GLU A 757 25.73 -37.19 -12.17
N TRP A 758 25.30 -37.92 -11.14
CA TRP A 758 24.36 -39.04 -11.29
C TRP A 758 23.03 -38.60 -11.93
N VAL A 759 22.43 -37.50 -11.44
CA VAL A 759 21.20 -36.94 -12.05
C VAL A 759 21.46 -36.54 -13.50
N ALA A 760 22.56 -35.85 -13.79
CA ALA A 760 22.86 -35.43 -15.15
C ALA A 760 22.98 -36.61 -16.10
N THR A 761 23.70 -37.67 -15.73
CA THR A 761 23.84 -38.89 -16.55
C THR A 761 22.51 -39.63 -16.73
N ALA A 762 21.64 -39.66 -15.71
CA ALA A 762 20.33 -40.32 -15.78
C ALA A 762 19.35 -39.61 -16.73
N PHE A 763 19.44 -38.28 -16.86
CA PHE A 763 18.58 -37.47 -17.72
C PHE A 763 19.24 -37.04 -19.04
N TRP A 764 20.49 -37.45 -19.30
CA TRP A 764 21.24 -37.08 -20.50
C TRP A 764 20.68 -37.80 -21.74
N PRO A 765 20.04 -37.08 -22.68
CA PRO A 765 19.70 -37.66 -23.96
C PRO A 765 20.97 -37.64 -24.82
N GLU A 766 21.61 -38.80 -25.01
CA GLU A 766 22.84 -38.94 -25.83
C GLU A 766 22.74 -38.31 -27.23
N ALA A 767 21.51 -38.18 -27.76
CA ALA A 767 21.23 -37.57 -29.06
C ALA A 767 21.27 -36.03 -29.09
N MET A 768 21.29 -35.33 -27.94
CA MET A 768 21.29 -33.87 -27.88
C MET A 768 22.70 -33.34 -27.56
N THR A 769 23.31 -32.62 -28.51
CA THR A 769 24.64 -32.01 -28.33
C THR A 769 24.62 -30.52 -28.63
N GLY A 770 25.52 -29.76 -28.01
CA GLY A 770 25.69 -28.33 -28.22
C GLY A 770 24.49 -27.48 -27.79
N ILE A 771 24.23 -26.39 -28.51
CA ILE A 771 23.30 -25.29 -28.15
C ILE A 771 21.89 -25.76 -27.77
N ALA A 772 21.45 -26.91 -28.28
CA ALA A 772 20.11 -27.44 -28.04
C ALA A 772 19.87 -27.80 -26.56
N VAL A 773 20.90 -28.31 -25.86
CA VAL A 773 20.81 -28.61 -24.42
C VAL A 773 20.68 -27.31 -23.63
N LEU A 774 21.51 -26.32 -23.94
CA LEU A 774 21.50 -25.02 -23.26
C LEU A 774 20.17 -24.27 -23.50
N ALA A 775 19.64 -24.34 -24.73
CA ALA A 775 18.34 -23.77 -25.07
C ALA A 775 17.19 -24.48 -24.33
N LEU A 776 17.24 -25.80 -24.16
CA LEU A 776 16.24 -26.55 -23.38
C LEU A 776 16.26 -26.14 -21.91
N VAL A 777 17.46 -26.08 -21.30
CA VAL A 777 17.65 -25.64 -19.91
C VAL A 777 17.13 -24.22 -19.72
N ALA A 778 17.45 -23.32 -20.65
CA ALA A 778 16.99 -21.94 -20.60
C ALA A 778 15.46 -21.84 -20.73
N LEU A 779 14.87 -22.57 -21.67
CA LEU A 779 13.41 -22.61 -21.86
C LEU A 779 12.70 -23.10 -20.61
N PHE A 780 13.17 -24.21 -20.02
CA PHE A 780 12.58 -24.75 -18.80
C PHE A 780 12.73 -23.78 -17.63
N THR A 781 13.89 -23.13 -17.50
CA THR A 781 14.11 -22.09 -16.47
C THR A 781 13.16 -20.91 -16.65
N MET A 782 12.95 -20.44 -17.89
CA MET A 782 12.00 -19.36 -18.19
C MET A 782 10.56 -19.71 -17.84
N LEU A 783 10.13 -20.94 -18.14
CA LEU A 783 8.79 -21.42 -17.79
C LEU A 783 8.63 -21.59 -16.28
N LEU A 784 9.64 -22.12 -15.60
CA LEU A 784 9.62 -22.33 -14.17
C LEU A 784 9.50 -21.01 -13.41
N THR A 785 10.22 -19.97 -13.85
CA THR A 785 10.24 -18.66 -13.17
C THR A 785 8.92 -17.88 -13.25
N GLU A 786 7.98 -18.28 -14.10
CA GLU A 786 6.62 -17.71 -14.11
C GLU A 786 5.76 -18.23 -12.94
N GLY A 787 6.09 -19.42 -12.43
CA GLY A 787 5.36 -20.08 -11.34
C GLY A 787 6.01 -19.93 -9.96
N ILE A 788 7.32 -19.65 -9.90
CA ILE A 788 8.09 -19.56 -8.65
C ILE A 788 9.02 -18.34 -8.66
N SER A 789 9.62 -18.01 -7.51
CA SER A 789 10.56 -16.89 -7.45
C SER A 789 11.80 -17.11 -8.33
N ASN A 790 12.26 -16.05 -8.99
CA ASN A 790 13.45 -16.05 -9.87
C ASN A 790 14.69 -16.68 -9.19
N SER A 791 14.93 -16.37 -7.91
CA SER A 791 16.09 -16.92 -7.20
C SER A 791 15.91 -18.40 -6.85
N ALA A 792 14.69 -18.86 -6.56
CA ALA A 792 14.42 -20.29 -6.39
C ALA A 792 14.63 -21.04 -7.71
N ALA A 793 14.23 -20.48 -8.85
CA ALA A 793 14.49 -21.08 -10.15
C ALA A 793 16.00 -21.29 -10.39
N VAL A 794 16.84 -20.30 -10.07
CA VAL A 794 18.31 -20.44 -10.14
C VAL A 794 18.83 -21.51 -9.18
N ALA A 795 18.38 -21.51 -7.91
CA ALA A 795 18.77 -22.49 -6.89
C ALA A 795 18.45 -23.93 -7.29
N ILE A 796 17.34 -24.13 -7.99
CA ILE A 796 16.86 -25.43 -8.46
C ILE A 796 17.61 -25.86 -9.73
N MET A 797 17.74 -24.94 -10.69
CA MET A 797 18.22 -25.29 -12.03
C MET A 797 19.73 -25.45 -12.11
N LEU A 798 20.52 -24.62 -11.42
CA LEU A 798 21.98 -24.66 -11.56
C LEU A 798 22.66 -25.97 -11.12
N PRO A 799 22.30 -26.58 -9.97
CA PRO A 799 22.92 -27.82 -9.55
C PRO A 799 22.76 -28.96 -10.57
N VAL A 800 21.69 -28.93 -11.37
CA VAL A 800 21.41 -29.90 -12.42
C VAL A 800 21.98 -29.45 -13.78
N ALA A 801 21.88 -28.15 -14.10
CA ALA A 801 22.31 -27.60 -15.37
C ALA A 801 23.84 -27.63 -15.54
N ILE A 802 24.62 -27.37 -14.48
CA ILE A 802 26.09 -27.31 -14.58
C ILE A 802 26.68 -28.66 -15.04
N PRO A 803 26.36 -29.81 -14.40
CA PRO A 803 26.88 -31.09 -14.87
C PRO A 803 26.33 -31.50 -16.25
N LEU A 804 25.05 -31.21 -16.54
CA LEU A 804 24.49 -31.44 -17.89
C LEU A 804 25.21 -30.62 -18.96
N GLY A 805 25.53 -29.35 -18.68
CA GLY A 805 26.26 -28.49 -19.59
C GLY A 805 27.69 -28.98 -19.81
N ALA A 806 28.34 -29.51 -18.78
CA ALA A 806 29.66 -30.13 -18.90
C ALA A 806 29.65 -31.34 -19.84
N LEU A 807 28.62 -32.21 -19.75
CA LEU A 807 28.42 -33.32 -20.70
C LEU A 807 28.17 -32.84 -22.13
N ALA A 808 27.52 -31.67 -22.28
CA ALA A 808 27.28 -31.03 -23.56
C ALA A 808 28.50 -30.29 -24.15
N GLY A 809 29.60 -30.19 -23.39
CA GLY A 809 30.82 -29.47 -23.79
C GLY A 809 30.82 -27.96 -23.49
N PHE A 810 29.87 -27.46 -22.71
CA PHE A 810 29.83 -26.05 -22.30
C PHE A 810 30.67 -25.77 -21.06
N ASP A 811 31.26 -24.58 -21.03
CA ASP A 811 31.89 -24.06 -19.82
C ASP A 811 30.85 -23.80 -18.71
N PRO A 812 31.13 -24.12 -17.44
CA PRO A 812 30.21 -23.89 -16.33
C PRO A 812 29.75 -22.44 -16.17
N ILE A 813 30.60 -21.45 -16.52
CA ILE A 813 30.23 -20.03 -16.48
C ILE A 813 29.14 -19.74 -17.51
N THR A 814 29.26 -20.28 -18.72
CA THR A 814 28.25 -20.15 -19.79
C THR A 814 26.89 -20.70 -19.34
N VAL A 815 26.88 -21.85 -18.67
CA VAL A 815 25.65 -22.42 -18.09
C VAL A 815 25.09 -21.55 -16.97
N ALA A 816 25.96 -21.05 -16.08
CA ALA A 816 25.58 -20.21 -14.96
C ALA A 816 24.95 -18.88 -15.42
N LEU A 817 25.56 -18.22 -16.39
CA LEU A 817 25.04 -17.01 -17.04
C LEU A 817 23.70 -17.30 -17.72
N SER A 818 23.57 -18.44 -18.40
CA SER A 818 22.34 -18.81 -19.10
C SER A 818 21.16 -18.93 -18.16
N VAL A 819 21.26 -19.76 -17.12
CA VAL A 819 20.18 -19.94 -16.13
C VAL A 819 19.95 -18.64 -15.35
N GLY A 820 21.02 -17.96 -14.93
CA GLY A 820 20.94 -16.72 -14.18
C GLY A 820 20.21 -15.59 -14.91
N ILE A 821 20.53 -15.36 -16.19
CA ILE A 821 19.92 -14.30 -17.00
C ILE A 821 18.46 -14.63 -17.31
N VAL A 822 18.18 -15.83 -17.81
CA VAL A 822 16.84 -16.18 -18.30
C VAL A 822 15.81 -16.38 -17.19
N SER A 823 16.25 -16.77 -15.98
CA SER A 823 15.39 -16.77 -14.78
C SER A 823 14.85 -15.38 -14.39
N GLY A 824 15.38 -14.31 -14.98
CA GLY A 824 14.86 -12.96 -14.76
C GLY A 824 13.73 -12.53 -15.68
N PHE A 825 13.37 -13.34 -16.68
CA PHE A 825 12.41 -12.97 -17.73
C PHE A 825 11.00 -13.52 -17.48
N ALA A 826 10.46 -13.21 -16.29
CA ALA A 826 9.09 -13.54 -15.90
C ALA A 826 8.12 -12.38 -16.22
N PHE A 827 7.30 -12.55 -17.25
CA PHE A 827 6.43 -11.52 -17.82
C PHE A 827 4.94 -11.89 -17.89
N MET A 828 4.61 -13.18 -17.85
CA MET A 828 3.28 -13.70 -18.18
C MET A 828 2.32 -13.68 -17.00
N LEU A 829 2.79 -14.11 -15.83
CA LEU A 829 1.94 -14.32 -14.65
C LEU A 829 2.20 -13.27 -13.55
N PRO A 830 1.16 -12.86 -12.80
CA PRO A 830 1.32 -11.97 -11.64
C PRO A 830 2.26 -12.55 -10.59
N MET A 831 2.25 -13.87 -10.41
CA MET A 831 3.03 -14.55 -9.37
C MET A 831 4.53 -14.67 -9.69
N GLY A 832 4.94 -14.46 -10.95
CA GLY A 832 6.34 -14.61 -11.36
C GLY A 832 7.26 -13.58 -10.72
N THR A 833 6.80 -12.33 -10.54
CA THR A 833 7.58 -11.29 -9.85
C THR A 833 6.70 -10.40 -8.97
N PRO A 834 7.25 -9.85 -7.85
CA PRO A 834 6.53 -8.88 -7.03
C PRO A 834 6.10 -7.64 -7.81
N ALA A 835 6.89 -7.20 -8.80
CA ALA A 835 6.55 -6.08 -9.68
C ALA A 835 5.26 -6.35 -10.46
N ASN A 836 5.16 -7.54 -11.07
CA ASN A 836 3.98 -8.00 -11.79
C ASN A 836 2.76 -8.14 -10.85
N ALA A 837 2.93 -8.72 -9.66
CA ALA A 837 1.87 -8.86 -8.66
C ALA A 837 1.32 -7.49 -8.21
N MET A 838 2.23 -6.54 -7.93
CA MET A 838 1.88 -5.18 -7.51
C MET A 838 1.05 -4.45 -8.55
N VAL A 839 1.42 -4.53 -9.83
CA VAL A 839 0.64 -3.88 -10.90
C VAL A 839 -0.66 -4.60 -11.21
N PHE A 840 -0.70 -5.93 -11.08
CA PHE A 840 -1.93 -6.69 -11.23
C PHE A 840 -2.93 -6.36 -10.13
N GLY A 841 -2.47 -6.19 -8.88
CA GLY A 841 -3.26 -5.76 -7.74
C GLY A 841 -3.91 -4.38 -7.88
N THR A 842 -3.53 -3.61 -8.91
CA THR A 842 -4.18 -2.32 -9.23
C THR A 842 -5.55 -2.46 -9.86
N GLY A 843 -5.92 -3.64 -10.36
CA GLY A 843 -7.20 -3.85 -11.06
C GLY A 843 -7.24 -3.31 -12.50
N TYR A 844 -6.20 -2.60 -12.96
CA TYR A 844 -6.17 -2.04 -14.32
C TYR A 844 -5.77 -3.04 -15.41
N ILE A 845 -5.13 -4.16 -15.04
CA ILE A 845 -4.57 -5.15 -15.97
C ILE A 845 -5.42 -6.41 -15.95
N GLN A 846 -5.88 -6.83 -17.13
CA GLN A 846 -6.53 -8.14 -17.30
C GLN A 846 -5.48 -9.25 -17.45
N LEU A 847 -5.70 -10.38 -16.78
CA LEU A 847 -4.78 -11.53 -16.82
C LEU A 847 -4.56 -12.05 -18.24
N SER A 848 -5.62 -12.08 -19.07
CA SER A 848 -5.52 -12.51 -20.48
C SER A 848 -4.59 -11.62 -21.30
N SER A 849 -4.65 -10.31 -21.10
CA SER A 849 -3.78 -9.35 -21.80
C SER A 849 -2.32 -9.48 -21.33
N MET A 850 -2.12 -9.69 -20.03
CA MET A 850 -0.79 -9.89 -19.44
C MET A 850 -0.12 -11.16 -19.98
N ILE A 851 -0.83 -12.29 -20.02
CA ILE A 851 -0.31 -13.54 -20.60
C ILE A 851 -0.04 -13.38 -22.11
N ALA A 852 -0.96 -12.76 -22.85
CA ALA A 852 -0.84 -12.63 -24.30
C ALA A 852 0.35 -11.76 -24.71
N LEU A 853 0.58 -10.62 -24.04
CA LEU A 853 1.70 -9.75 -24.34
C LEU A 853 3.00 -10.27 -23.69
N GLY A 854 2.93 -10.79 -22.47
CA GLY A 854 4.07 -11.36 -21.76
C GLY A 854 4.67 -12.57 -22.46
N SER A 855 3.85 -13.44 -23.07
CA SER A 855 4.34 -14.60 -23.83
C SER A 855 5.10 -14.19 -25.09
N GLN A 856 4.69 -13.10 -25.76
CA GLN A 856 5.44 -12.53 -26.89
C GLN A 856 6.81 -12.03 -26.43
N LEU A 857 6.85 -11.35 -25.28
CA LEU A 857 8.09 -10.83 -24.72
C LEU A 857 9.02 -11.95 -24.25
N ALA A 858 8.48 -12.99 -23.62
CA ALA A 858 9.21 -14.18 -23.20
C ALA A 858 9.78 -14.94 -24.41
N PHE A 859 8.99 -15.11 -25.47
CA PHE A 859 9.45 -15.73 -26.71
C PHE A 859 10.61 -14.96 -27.35
N VAL A 860 10.51 -13.63 -27.42
CA VAL A 860 11.58 -12.79 -27.95
C VAL A 860 12.82 -12.83 -27.05
N ALA A 861 12.66 -12.80 -25.73
CA ALA A 861 13.77 -12.95 -24.79
C ALA A 861 14.50 -14.29 -24.97
N PHE A 862 13.77 -15.38 -25.17
CA PHE A 862 14.33 -16.70 -25.47
C PHE A 862 15.12 -16.71 -26.78
N VAL A 863 14.56 -16.16 -27.86
CA VAL A 863 15.25 -16.07 -29.16
C VAL A 863 16.51 -15.21 -29.04
N LEU A 864 16.42 -14.04 -28.39
CA LEU A 864 17.57 -13.16 -28.19
C LEU A 864 18.64 -13.80 -27.31
N PHE A 865 18.25 -14.59 -26.32
CA PHE A 865 19.17 -15.41 -25.54
C PHE A 865 19.93 -16.38 -26.45
N VAL A 866 19.24 -17.22 -27.22
CA VAL A 866 19.88 -18.19 -28.13
C VAL A 866 20.82 -17.51 -29.12
N LEU A 867 20.38 -16.41 -29.73
CA LEU A 867 21.21 -15.63 -30.66
C LEU A 867 22.43 -15.01 -29.97
N SER A 868 22.26 -14.49 -28.76
CA SER A 868 23.38 -13.90 -28.00
C SER A 868 24.39 -14.96 -27.62
N THR A 869 23.95 -16.15 -27.19
CA THR A 869 24.84 -17.26 -26.90
C THR A 869 25.57 -17.73 -28.16
N MET A 870 24.90 -17.81 -29.32
CA MET A 870 25.56 -18.26 -30.56
C MET A 870 26.54 -17.24 -31.15
N PHE A 871 26.24 -15.95 -31.08
CA PHE A 871 26.96 -14.92 -31.84
C PHE A 871 27.69 -13.90 -30.99
N TRP A 872 27.13 -13.48 -29.85
CA TRP A 872 27.71 -12.42 -29.02
C TRP A 872 28.69 -12.97 -28.00
N TRP A 873 28.32 -14.04 -27.30
CA TRP A 873 29.12 -14.63 -26.21
C TRP A 873 30.51 -15.10 -26.68
N PRO A 874 30.66 -15.74 -27.86
CA PRO A 874 31.98 -16.08 -28.39
C PRO A 874 32.84 -14.85 -28.72
N LEU A 875 32.23 -13.73 -29.14
CA LEU A 875 32.96 -12.50 -29.46
C LEU A 875 33.55 -11.82 -28.23
N ILE A 876 32.89 -11.93 -27.07
CA ILE A 876 33.38 -11.39 -25.80
C ILE A 876 34.26 -12.39 -25.03
N GLY A 877 34.59 -13.53 -25.64
CA GLY A 877 35.53 -14.52 -25.08
C GLY A 877 34.91 -15.54 -24.12
N LEU A 878 33.58 -15.63 -24.04
CA LEU A 878 32.91 -16.73 -23.33
C LEU A 878 32.95 -17.98 -24.20
N VAL A 879 33.38 -19.11 -23.63
CA VAL A 879 33.44 -20.40 -24.33
C VAL A 879 32.03 -20.96 -24.44
N VAL A 880 31.50 -20.97 -25.67
CA VAL A 880 30.19 -21.52 -26.06
C VAL A 880 30.39 -22.76 -26.90
#